data_AF-A0A316BLS1-F1
#
_entry.id   AF-A0A316BLS1-F1
#
_cell.length_a   1.000
_cell.length_b   1.000
_cell.length_c   1.000
_cell.angle_alpha   90.00
_cell.angle_beta   90.00
_cell.angle_gamma   90.00
#
_symmetry.space_group_name_H-M   'P 1'
#
loop_
_entity.id
_entity.type
_entity.pdbx_description
1 polymer ?
#
loop_
_entity_poly.entity_id
_entity_poly.type
_entity_poly.pdbx_seq_one_letter_code
_entity_poly.pdbx_strand_id
1 'polypeptide(L)'
;MPVSFLTEDQVRRYGRFADEPTSDQLVRYFYLDDADRAFVAEHRGDRNRLGVAVQLGSVRLLGVFLEDLATAPASAVGYAAEQLGLNDPGAIFAYANDRARWRHIPRIRARYGYRSVTDPGVSFRLSRFLYALCWTGTDRPSALFDRAVSFLLANKVLLPGLSVLERTVSRVRARANARLFRRLVDKVTPEQRERLDALVVVPEGVRQSPLDRLRDGPYIQSGPEISRALARLDEIRVITEGLPEIDRLPPGRINALARFASAAKAQAVARLPDDRRTATLLAFIRTLEASASDDVIDLFDVVTTTIFSNAQAASREARLRSLRDLDAAALKLRDAAAVLFDEATPDAEVRAVIFETVGRDLLKTAYDRVGALAEPPDDVYFAELRKHRGQFRFAPALLRGLDLDAAPAGRSLLDAVEHVRALQDGVKRSGPAPAAFAPKEWIGQLKAADGKIDLFGYRLCVLDQLRRTIRRRDVFASRSLRYADPRKGLLSGAAWEAARPAVCRTVGVSASADEELTRLSTRLDLAYRETADRAPANPALSFETTAGGVDLSVAQLDKIEEPPSLVALRTEIETRLPHVDLPELILEIQARTGFAEHFTHASEGGSRAEDIATSVSAVLLAEACNTGFEPLVRRDSPALRRSRLSWVKQNFLRAETLTAANAALVAAQNAVPLARSWGGGEVASADGLRFVVPVRTIHSGPNPHYFGHERGVTWYNLASDQYTGLNAITIPGTLRDSLYLLALVLEQETELSPTEIMTDTAGYTDTIFGIFHLLGYQFSPRIADIGGSRFWRVDRKADYGLLDGLAANRINVRLIADHWDDLLRLAGSLKLGVVRAAGLTRTLQTNDRPMKLARALQELGRLIKTLYLLRFIDDESYRRRILIQLNRGENRHRLARVIFHGKRGELRQRYRDGQEDQLGSLGLVVNVVVLWNTIYMDAALNQLRAEGYEVKSEDVAHLSPLSFGHINMLGRYAFTLPEIIARGELRPLRDPRTAGIDDL
;
A
#
# COMPACT_ATOMS: atom_id res chain seq x y z
N MET A 1 -27.87 14.52 26.24
CA MET A 1 -27.11 13.43 26.87
C MET A 1 -25.83 13.24 26.07
N PRO A 2 -24.63 13.43 26.62
CA PRO A 2 -23.42 13.16 25.84
C PRO A 2 -23.32 11.65 25.64
N VAL A 3 -23.34 11.24 24.37
CA VAL A 3 -23.11 9.85 23.98
C VAL A 3 -21.62 9.59 24.22
N SER A 4 -21.30 8.79 25.25
CA SER A 4 -19.93 8.29 25.45
C SER A 4 -19.50 7.56 24.18
N PHE A 5 -18.33 7.92 23.65
CA PHE A 5 -17.72 7.28 22.48
C PHE A 5 -16.47 6.46 22.85
N LEU A 6 -16.16 6.39 24.15
CA LEU A 6 -15.03 5.66 24.69
C LEU A 6 -15.38 4.20 24.93
N THR A 7 -14.40 3.32 24.74
CA THR A 7 -14.53 1.91 25.12
C THR A 7 -14.47 1.76 26.63
N GLU A 8 -15.02 0.66 27.18
CA GLU A 8 -14.96 0.40 28.61
C GLU A 8 -13.51 0.35 29.14
N ASP A 9 -12.59 -0.18 28.32
CA ASP A 9 -11.16 -0.23 28.62
C ASP A 9 -10.53 1.18 28.69
N GLN A 10 -10.85 2.07 27.74
CA GLN A 10 -10.40 3.47 27.78
C GLN A 10 -10.90 4.19 29.03
N VAL A 11 -12.16 3.95 29.43
CA VAL A 11 -12.73 4.51 30.65
C VAL A 11 -12.01 3.97 31.89
N ARG A 12 -11.69 2.68 31.91
CA ARG A 12 -11.01 2.00 33.03
C ARG A 12 -9.58 2.53 33.23
N ARG A 13 -8.82 2.70 32.15
CA ARG A 13 -7.40 3.11 32.16
C ARG A 13 -7.19 4.61 32.40
N TYR A 14 -8.21 5.44 32.20
CA TYR A 14 -8.06 6.88 32.25
C TYR A 14 -7.74 7.39 33.66
N GLY A 15 -6.49 7.83 33.87
CA GLY A 15 -6.02 8.37 35.14
C GLY A 15 -6.00 7.36 36.29
N ARG A 16 -5.93 6.06 35.98
CA ARG A 16 -5.98 4.96 36.97
C ARG A 16 -5.00 3.86 36.59
N PHE A 17 -4.50 3.14 37.58
CA PHE A 17 -3.82 1.88 37.35
C PHE A 17 -4.85 0.83 36.95
N ALA A 18 -4.72 0.28 35.75
CA ALA A 18 -5.55 -0.85 35.32
C ALA A 18 -4.95 -2.19 35.77
N ASP A 19 -3.61 -2.28 35.80
CA ASP A 19 -2.82 -3.46 36.17
C ASP A 19 -1.55 -3.03 36.92
N GLU A 20 -0.79 -4.00 37.44
CA GLU A 20 0.55 -3.77 38.02
C GLU A 20 1.51 -3.19 36.96
N PRO A 21 2.26 -2.11 37.29
CA PRO A 21 3.24 -1.51 36.37
C PRO A 21 4.33 -2.51 35.99
N THR A 22 4.70 -2.50 34.71
CA THR A 22 5.82 -3.32 34.24
C THR A 22 7.15 -2.79 34.78
N SER A 23 8.18 -3.64 34.80
CA SER A 23 9.54 -3.23 35.20
C SER A 23 10.03 -1.99 34.43
N ASP A 24 9.78 -1.93 33.12
CA ASP A 24 10.13 -0.76 32.30
C ASP A 24 9.35 0.50 32.70
N GLN A 25 8.07 0.37 33.06
CA GLN A 25 7.29 1.51 33.56
C GLN A 25 7.78 1.99 34.93
N LEU A 26 8.17 1.08 35.82
CA LEU A 26 8.76 1.43 37.11
C LEU A 26 10.07 2.19 36.92
N VAL A 27 10.98 1.67 36.11
CA VAL A 27 12.25 2.34 35.78
C VAL A 27 12.02 3.69 35.11
N ARG A 28 11.03 3.79 34.21
CA ARG A 28 10.81 5.03 33.45
C ARG A 28 10.11 6.14 34.24
N TYR A 29 9.18 5.79 35.13
CA TYR A 29 8.29 6.77 35.76
C TYR A 29 8.46 6.87 37.28
N PHE A 30 8.83 5.76 37.94
CA PHE A 30 8.99 5.69 39.40
C PHE A 30 10.45 5.72 39.86
N TYR A 31 11.42 5.68 38.95
CA TYR A 31 12.81 5.94 39.30
C TYR A 31 12.98 7.39 39.78
N LEU A 32 13.64 7.54 40.92
CA LEU A 32 13.95 8.80 41.57
C LEU A 32 15.41 9.15 41.27
N ASP A 33 15.61 10.18 40.46
CA ASP A 33 16.94 10.75 40.29
C ASP A 33 17.41 11.52 41.54
N ASP A 34 18.62 12.06 41.51
CA ASP A 34 19.17 12.74 42.67
C ASP A 34 18.41 14.03 43.04
N ALA A 35 17.81 14.71 42.06
CA ALA A 35 16.97 15.87 42.31
C ALA A 35 15.62 15.47 42.93
N ASP A 36 15.05 14.35 42.49
CA ASP A 36 13.85 13.74 43.05
C ASP A 36 14.09 13.33 44.51
N ARG A 37 15.19 12.62 44.78
CA ARG A 37 15.57 12.19 46.14
C ARG A 37 15.77 13.38 47.07
N ALA A 38 16.44 14.43 46.62
CA ALA A 38 16.60 15.67 47.39
C ALA A 38 15.25 16.31 47.73
N PHE A 39 14.35 16.43 46.74
CA PHE A 39 13.01 17.00 46.96
C PHE A 39 12.15 16.14 47.91
N VAL A 40 12.20 14.82 47.77
CA VAL A 40 11.48 13.90 48.66
C VAL A 40 12.00 14.02 50.10
N ALA A 41 13.31 14.17 50.30
CA ALA A 41 13.93 14.32 51.62
C ALA A 41 13.50 15.58 52.39
N GLU A 42 12.99 16.62 51.71
CA GLU A 42 12.44 17.83 52.35
C GLU A 42 11.16 17.56 53.17
N HIS A 43 10.56 16.38 53.03
CA HIS A 43 9.30 16.02 53.68
C HIS A 43 9.55 15.21 54.95
N ARG A 44 9.03 15.70 56.09
CA ARG A 44 9.26 15.08 57.40
C ARG A 44 8.51 13.75 57.55
N GLY A 45 9.25 12.70 57.90
CA GLY A 45 8.72 11.37 58.23
C GLY A 45 8.56 10.45 57.01
N ASP A 46 8.83 9.17 57.22
CA ASP A 46 8.92 8.17 56.15
C ASP A 46 7.61 8.01 55.37
N ARG A 47 6.46 8.12 56.04
CA ARG A 47 5.14 8.15 55.38
C ARG A 47 5.01 9.26 54.35
N ASN A 48 5.50 10.46 54.66
CA ASN A 48 5.40 11.60 53.76
C ASN A 48 6.38 11.48 52.61
N ARG A 49 7.59 10.95 52.88
CA ARG A 49 8.60 10.69 51.84
C ARG A 49 8.09 9.66 50.83
N LEU A 50 7.60 8.52 51.31
CA LEU A 50 7.00 7.48 50.48
C LEU A 50 5.78 8.00 49.70
N GLY A 51 4.88 8.70 50.39
CA GLY A 51 3.68 9.29 49.79
C GLY A 51 3.96 10.29 48.68
N VAL A 52 4.97 11.14 48.83
CA VAL A 52 5.40 12.10 47.81
C VAL A 52 6.05 11.38 46.62
N ALA A 53 6.90 10.38 46.87
CA ALA A 53 7.52 9.58 45.81
C ALA A 53 6.48 8.84 44.97
N VAL A 54 5.50 8.19 45.62
CA VAL A 54 4.40 7.51 44.92
C VAL A 54 3.56 8.50 44.12
N GLN A 55 3.15 9.64 44.70
CA GLN A 55 2.39 10.66 43.97
C GLN A 55 3.17 11.25 42.78
N LEU A 56 4.49 11.40 42.90
CA LEU A 56 5.36 11.84 41.81
C LEU A 56 5.41 10.81 40.68
N GLY A 57 5.60 9.53 40.99
CA GLY A 57 5.57 8.46 39.99
C GLY A 57 4.20 8.31 39.34
N SER A 58 3.12 8.38 40.14
CA SER A 58 1.75 8.31 39.63
C SER A 58 1.43 9.45 38.66
N VAL A 59 1.81 10.70 38.96
CA VAL A 59 1.54 11.83 38.04
C VAL A 59 2.41 11.77 36.79
N ARG A 60 3.60 11.15 36.84
CA ARG A 60 4.46 10.91 35.67
C ARG A 60 3.87 9.87 34.72
N LEU A 61 3.33 8.78 35.27
CA LEU A 61 2.76 7.68 34.48
C LEU A 61 1.31 7.97 34.04
N LEU A 62 0.44 8.32 34.99
CA LEU A 62 -1.01 8.45 34.77
C LEU A 62 -1.44 9.88 34.38
N GLY A 63 -0.62 10.89 34.65
CA GLY A 63 -0.99 12.29 34.45
C GLY A 63 -1.98 12.85 35.46
N VAL A 64 -2.26 12.14 36.54
CA VAL A 64 -3.11 12.58 37.67
C VAL A 64 -2.45 12.24 39.00
N PHE A 65 -2.81 12.99 40.04
CA PHE A 65 -2.51 12.61 41.42
C PHE A 65 -3.57 11.63 41.91
N LEU A 66 -3.17 10.59 42.64
CA LEU A 66 -4.10 9.62 43.20
C LEU A 66 -4.93 10.27 44.31
N GLU A 67 -6.25 10.28 44.16
CA GLU A 67 -7.16 10.70 45.23
C GLU A 67 -7.25 9.61 46.31
N ASP A 68 -7.33 8.36 45.88
CA ASP A 68 -7.26 7.17 46.72
C ASP A 68 -5.92 6.45 46.51
N LEU A 69 -5.03 6.57 47.49
CA LEU A 69 -3.72 5.94 47.48
C LEU A 69 -3.78 4.41 47.69
N ALA A 70 -4.92 3.86 48.13
CA ALA A 70 -5.11 2.40 48.18
C ALA A 70 -5.15 1.76 46.79
N THR A 71 -5.38 2.57 45.74
CA THR A 71 -5.32 2.13 44.34
C THR A 71 -3.90 2.10 43.77
N ALA A 72 -2.89 2.51 44.55
CA ALA A 72 -1.49 2.41 44.13
C ALA A 72 -1.05 0.94 44.14
N PRO A 73 -0.52 0.40 43.02
CA PRO A 73 -0.07 -0.98 42.92
C PRO A 73 1.08 -1.28 43.88
N ALA A 74 1.15 -2.51 44.37
CA ALA A 74 2.13 -2.88 45.39
C ALA A 74 3.56 -2.80 44.85
N SER A 75 3.77 -3.12 43.57
CA SER A 75 5.09 -3.02 42.93
C SER A 75 5.58 -1.56 42.87
N ALA A 76 4.71 -0.60 42.58
CA ALA A 76 5.05 0.81 42.51
C ALA A 76 5.42 1.38 43.89
N VAL A 77 4.66 1.00 44.92
CA VAL A 77 4.95 1.40 46.31
C VAL A 77 6.25 0.75 46.79
N GLY A 78 6.45 -0.54 46.52
CA GLY A 78 7.67 -1.27 46.86
C GLY A 78 8.91 -0.69 46.20
N TYR A 79 8.86 -0.43 44.88
CA TYR A 79 9.96 0.16 44.12
C TYR A 79 10.32 1.57 44.60
N ALA A 80 9.34 2.38 45.02
CA ALA A 80 9.60 3.68 45.62
C ALA A 80 10.19 3.57 47.04
N ALA A 81 9.72 2.62 47.85
CA ALA A 81 10.23 2.38 49.20
C ALA A 81 11.69 1.91 49.20
N GLU A 82 12.04 0.99 48.30
CA GLU A 82 13.40 0.47 48.13
C GLU A 82 14.39 1.59 47.80
N GLN A 83 14.06 2.46 46.85
CA GLN A 83 14.89 3.60 46.47
C GLN A 83 15.09 4.64 47.59
N LEU A 84 14.19 4.68 48.57
CA LEU A 84 14.26 5.57 49.73
C LEU A 84 14.88 4.91 50.97
N GLY A 85 15.21 3.60 50.90
CA GLY A 85 15.72 2.82 52.02
C GLY A 85 14.68 2.60 53.12
N LEU A 86 13.40 2.48 52.77
CA LEU A 86 12.29 2.31 53.71
C LEU A 86 11.86 0.85 53.82
N ASN A 87 11.77 0.33 55.04
CA ASN A 87 11.42 -1.07 55.32
C ASN A 87 9.90 -1.33 55.45
N ASP A 88 9.07 -0.28 55.52
CA ASP A 88 7.62 -0.40 55.68
C ASP A 88 6.86 0.23 54.50
N PRO A 89 6.47 -0.57 53.48
CA PRO A 89 5.60 -0.13 52.40
C PRO A 89 4.20 0.28 52.87
N GLY A 90 3.76 -0.18 54.05
CA GLY A 90 2.46 0.13 54.66
C GLY A 90 2.33 1.58 55.11
N ALA A 91 3.44 2.31 55.21
CA ALA A 91 3.46 3.75 55.52
C ALA A 91 2.63 4.59 54.53
N ILE A 92 2.35 4.07 53.33
CA ILE A 92 1.49 4.72 52.32
C ILE A 92 0.05 4.94 52.81
N PHE A 93 -0.50 4.02 53.62
CA PHE A 93 -1.85 4.14 54.18
C PHE A 93 -1.92 5.22 55.27
N ALA A 94 -0.84 5.38 56.04
CA ALA A 94 -0.73 6.48 57.00
C ALA A 94 -0.65 7.84 56.29
N TYR A 95 0.01 7.90 55.13
CA TYR A 95 0.03 9.09 54.28
C TYR A 95 -1.34 9.42 53.67
N ALA A 96 -2.10 8.39 53.26
CA ALA A 96 -3.43 8.57 52.68
C ALA A 96 -4.40 9.32 53.63
N ASN A 97 -4.28 9.09 54.93
CA ASN A 97 -5.09 9.73 55.98
C ASN A 97 -4.50 11.07 56.48
N ASP A 98 -3.31 11.48 56.03
CA ASP A 98 -2.67 12.72 56.47
C ASP A 98 -3.16 13.93 55.65
N ARG A 99 -3.54 15.01 56.34
CA ARG A 99 -3.89 16.29 55.70
C ARG A 99 -2.70 16.93 54.98
N ALA A 100 -1.46 16.53 55.28
CA ALA A 100 -0.25 17.00 54.62
C ALA A 100 -0.25 16.74 53.10
N ARG A 101 -0.94 15.69 52.63
CA ARG A 101 -1.04 15.36 51.19
C ARG A 101 -1.55 16.51 50.32
N TRP A 102 -2.50 17.29 50.83
CA TRP A 102 -3.07 18.45 50.15
C TRP A 102 -2.07 19.60 49.99
N ARG A 103 -1.05 19.67 50.86
CA ARG A 103 0.06 20.65 50.76
C ARG A 103 1.18 20.14 49.85
N HIS A 104 1.37 18.83 49.74
CA HIS A 104 2.44 18.25 48.93
C HIS A 104 2.13 18.29 47.42
N ILE A 105 0.89 18.04 47.02
CA ILE A 105 0.48 18.06 45.60
C ILE A 105 0.84 19.41 44.92
N PRO A 106 0.50 20.59 45.49
CA PRO A 106 0.93 21.88 44.94
C PRO A 106 2.45 22.04 44.86
N ARG A 107 3.22 21.52 45.83
CA ARG A 107 4.69 21.55 45.80
C ARG A 107 5.26 20.72 44.66
N ILE A 108 4.75 19.51 44.45
CA ILE A 108 5.12 18.66 43.31
C ILE A 108 4.83 19.40 41.99
N ARG A 109 3.64 19.99 41.87
CA ARG A 109 3.27 20.75 40.66
C ARG A 109 4.23 21.88 40.37
N ALA A 110 4.56 22.70 41.37
CA ALA A 110 5.45 23.83 41.23
C ALA A 110 6.89 23.41 40.88
N ARG A 111 7.42 22.37 41.54
CA ARG A 111 8.79 21.89 41.35
C ARG A 111 9.02 21.27 39.97
N TYR A 112 8.06 20.48 39.47
CA TYR A 112 8.21 19.70 38.23
C TYR A 112 7.50 20.30 37.01
N GLY A 113 6.82 21.45 37.19
CA GLY A 113 6.21 22.23 36.12
C GLY A 113 4.86 21.69 35.63
N TYR A 114 4.08 21.02 36.49
CA TYR A 114 2.77 20.49 36.11
C TYR A 114 1.68 21.56 36.12
N ARG A 115 0.96 21.64 35.00
CA ARG A 115 -0.10 22.63 34.74
C ARG A 115 -1.49 22.02 34.80
N SER A 116 -2.50 22.83 35.12
CA SER A 116 -3.91 22.43 35.01
C SER A 116 -4.45 22.75 33.62
N VAL A 117 -5.47 22.01 33.16
CA VAL A 117 -6.22 22.34 31.94
C VAL A 117 -6.89 23.72 32.02
N THR A 118 -7.19 24.18 33.24
CA THR A 118 -7.76 25.51 33.50
C THR A 118 -6.73 26.63 33.42
N ASP A 119 -5.43 26.32 33.35
CA ASP A 119 -4.39 27.35 33.29
C ASP A 119 -4.45 28.12 31.95
N PRO A 120 -4.13 29.42 31.94
CA PRO A 120 -4.19 30.24 30.73
C PRO A 120 -3.40 29.63 29.55
N GLY A 121 -4.06 29.55 28.40
CA GLY A 121 -3.49 29.09 27.13
C GLY A 121 -3.38 27.57 26.93
N VAL A 122 -3.60 26.74 27.96
CA VAL A 122 -3.55 25.27 27.82
C VAL A 122 -4.72 24.76 26.98
N SER A 123 -5.95 25.11 27.37
CA SER A 123 -7.16 24.73 26.63
C SER A 123 -7.16 25.21 25.16
N PHE A 124 -6.60 26.40 24.90
CA PHE A 124 -6.42 26.91 23.54
C PHE A 124 -5.44 26.06 22.73
N ARG A 125 -4.27 25.72 23.30
CA ARG A 125 -3.27 24.86 22.63
C ARG A 125 -3.80 23.46 22.35
N LEU A 126 -4.48 22.84 23.32
CA LEU A 126 -5.14 21.54 23.13
C LEU A 126 -6.20 21.63 22.02
N SER A 127 -7.06 22.64 22.07
CA SER A 127 -8.10 22.84 21.05
C SER A 127 -7.50 23.08 19.66
N ARG A 128 -6.40 23.84 19.56
CA ARG A 128 -5.69 24.10 18.30
C ARG A 128 -5.04 22.83 17.75
N PHE A 129 -4.42 22.03 18.60
CA PHE A 129 -3.85 20.73 18.26
C PHE A 129 -4.92 19.78 17.72
N LEU A 130 -6.00 19.56 18.49
CA LEU A 130 -7.13 18.73 18.06
C LEU A 130 -7.81 19.27 16.80
N TYR A 131 -7.91 20.60 16.66
CA TYR A 131 -8.50 21.21 15.48
C TYR A 131 -7.65 20.92 14.23
N ALA A 132 -6.32 20.99 14.34
CA ALA A 132 -5.43 20.67 13.23
C ALA A 132 -5.63 19.22 12.77
N LEU A 133 -5.67 18.28 13.71
CA LEU A 133 -5.95 16.85 13.43
C LEU A 133 -7.33 16.66 12.77
N CYS A 134 -8.38 17.24 13.34
CA CYS A 134 -9.75 17.16 12.78
C CYS A 134 -9.87 17.83 11.41
N TRP A 135 -9.09 18.87 11.13
CA TRP A 135 -9.14 19.59 9.86
C TRP A 135 -8.49 18.77 8.76
N THR A 136 -7.32 18.17 9.00
CA THR A 136 -6.58 17.43 7.97
C THR A 136 -6.96 15.96 7.88
N GLY A 137 -7.43 15.35 8.97
CA GLY A 137 -7.69 13.92 9.10
C GLY A 137 -9.16 13.53 9.29
N THR A 138 -9.38 12.22 9.33
CA THR A 138 -10.68 11.57 9.57
C THR A 138 -10.65 10.71 10.83
N ASP A 139 -9.78 11.08 11.79
CA ASP A 139 -9.58 10.35 13.03
C ASP A 139 -10.90 10.16 13.80
N ARG A 140 -11.08 8.95 14.35
CA ARG A 140 -12.22 8.64 15.23
C ARG A 140 -12.14 9.45 16.54
N PRO A 141 -13.28 9.75 17.20
CA PRO A 141 -13.30 10.50 18.46
C PRO A 141 -12.45 9.88 19.56
N SER A 142 -12.41 8.55 19.67
CA SER A 142 -11.59 7.83 20.64
C SER A 142 -10.08 7.96 20.35
N ALA A 143 -9.66 7.92 19.09
CA ALA A 143 -8.25 8.17 18.72
C ALA A 143 -7.85 9.63 18.97
N LEU A 144 -8.74 10.58 18.69
CA LEU A 144 -8.54 11.99 19.05
C LEU A 144 -8.45 12.16 20.56
N PHE A 145 -9.18 11.37 21.34
CA PHE A 145 -9.09 11.34 22.79
C PHE A 145 -7.74 10.80 23.25
N ASP A 146 -7.26 9.67 22.72
CA ASP A 146 -5.94 9.11 23.06
C ASP A 146 -4.80 10.08 22.69
N ARG A 147 -4.90 10.73 21.52
CA ARG A 147 -3.98 11.81 21.11
C ARG A 147 -4.06 13.02 22.04
N ALA A 148 -5.25 13.36 22.53
CA ALA A 148 -5.41 14.43 23.52
C ALA A 148 -4.73 14.06 24.84
N VAL A 149 -4.90 12.83 25.34
CA VAL A 149 -4.22 12.32 26.53
C VAL A 149 -2.71 12.40 26.36
N SER A 150 -2.19 11.85 25.26
CA SER A 150 -0.75 11.88 24.94
C SER A 150 -0.20 13.30 24.87
N PHE A 151 -0.94 14.23 24.25
CA PHE A 151 -0.59 15.64 24.19
C PHE A 151 -0.52 16.27 25.58
N LEU A 152 -1.48 15.99 26.45
CA LEU A 152 -1.52 16.53 27.81
C LEU A 152 -0.35 16.01 28.64
N LEU A 153 -0.09 14.70 28.60
CA LEU A 153 1.05 14.08 29.29
C LEU A 153 2.39 14.65 28.81
N ALA A 154 2.62 14.72 27.50
CA ALA A 154 3.84 15.25 26.91
C ALA A 154 4.09 16.72 27.27
N ASN A 155 3.03 17.50 27.50
CA ASN A 155 3.11 18.92 27.88
C ASN A 155 3.00 19.13 29.40
N LYS A 156 3.12 18.08 30.22
CA LYS A 156 2.99 18.11 31.69
C LYS A 156 1.70 18.78 32.16
N VAL A 157 0.59 18.54 31.47
CA VAL A 157 -0.74 19.01 31.86
C VAL A 157 -1.48 17.87 32.55
N LEU A 158 -2.00 18.13 33.74
CA LEU A 158 -2.81 17.17 34.48
C LEU A 158 -4.06 16.79 33.69
N LEU A 159 -4.38 15.51 33.64
CA LEU A 159 -5.56 15.05 32.91
C LEU A 159 -6.84 15.60 33.59
N PRO A 160 -7.77 16.21 32.82
CA PRO A 160 -9.03 16.67 33.37
C PRO A 160 -9.96 15.47 33.64
N GLY A 161 -11.13 15.68 34.25
CA GLY A 161 -12.13 14.63 34.32
C GLY A 161 -12.51 14.08 32.92
N LEU A 162 -12.73 12.77 32.81
CA LEU A 162 -13.01 12.04 31.57
C LEU A 162 -14.02 12.79 30.67
N SER A 163 -15.17 13.16 31.25
CA SER A 163 -16.26 13.84 30.53
C SER A 163 -15.88 15.23 30.01
N VAL A 164 -14.89 15.89 30.60
CA VAL A 164 -14.39 17.20 30.14
C VAL A 164 -13.60 17.02 28.84
N LEU A 165 -12.77 15.98 28.78
CA LEU A 165 -11.97 15.67 27.60
C LEU A 165 -12.86 15.15 26.46
N GLU A 166 -13.81 14.27 26.73
CA GLU A 166 -14.79 13.79 25.74
C GLU A 166 -15.61 14.93 25.12
N ARG A 167 -16.12 15.84 25.96
CA ARG A 167 -16.84 17.05 25.49
C ARG A 167 -15.94 17.95 24.67
N THR A 168 -14.66 18.08 25.04
CA THR A 168 -13.70 18.91 24.29
C THR A 168 -13.46 18.35 22.90
N VAL A 169 -13.18 17.04 22.79
CA VAL A 169 -13.02 16.34 21.50
C VAL A 169 -14.28 16.49 20.64
N SER A 170 -15.44 16.20 21.21
CA SER A 170 -16.73 16.31 20.51
C SER A 170 -16.99 17.72 19.98
N ARG A 171 -16.75 18.74 20.81
CA ARG A 171 -16.94 20.14 20.44
C ARG A 171 -15.98 20.59 19.34
N VAL A 172 -14.69 20.22 19.43
CA VAL A 172 -13.69 20.58 18.42
C VAL A 172 -14.01 19.91 17.08
N ARG A 173 -14.40 18.64 17.09
CA ARG A 173 -14.81 17.90 15.89
C ARG A 173 -16.08 18.48 15.26
N ALA A 174 -17.11 18.76 16.05
CA ALA A 174 -18.31 19.43 15.55
C ALA A 174 -17.99 20.81 14.92
N ARG A 175 -17.10 21.58 15.55
CA ARG A 175 -16.63 22.87 15.02
C ARG A 175 -15.86 22.73 13.71
N ALA A 176 -14.98 21.73 13.59
CA ALA A 176 -14.25 21.45 12.35
C ALA A 176 -15.20 21.04 11.22
N ASN A 177 -16.15 20.15 11.49
CA ASN A 177 -17.17 19.71 10.54
C ASN A 177 -18.04 20.89 10.07
N ALA A 178 -18.54 21.71 10.99
CA ALA A 178 -19.36 22.87 10.66
C ALA A 178 -18.59 23.93 9.86
N ARG A 179 -17.27 24.08 10.09
CA ARG A 179 -16.44 24.96 9.26
C ARG A 179 -16.22 24.37 7.87
N LEU A 180 -16.03 23.05 7.74
CA LEU A 180 -15.90 22.40 6.44
C LEU A 180 -17.18 22.56 5.61
N PHE A 181 -18.35 22.27 6.20
CA PHE A 181 -19.63 22.38 5.49
C PHE A 181 -19.88 23.81 5.04
N ARG A 182 -19.69 24.81 5.92
CA ARG A 182 -19.78 26.22 5.51
C ARG A 182 -18.81 26.55 4.37
N ARG A 183 -17.53 26.19 4.47
CA ARG A 183 -16.56 26.47 3.40
C ARG A 183 -16.93 25.86 2.05
N LEU A 184 -17.61 24.71 2.04
CA LEU A 184 -18.11 24.07 0.83
C LEU A 184 -19.37 24.76 0.29
N VAL A 185 -20.24 25.20 1.19
CA VAL A 185 -21.56 25.73 0.88
C VAL A 185 -21.57 27.23 0.61
N ASP A 186 -20.66 28.01 1.23
CA ASP A 186 -20.61 29.48 1.20
C ASP A 186 -20.56 30.06 -0.23
N LYS A 187 -20.13 29.27 -1.21
CA LYS A 187 -19.99 29.66 -2.62
C LYS A 187 -21.00 28.98 -3.56
N VAL A 188 -21.95 28.21 -3.03
CA VAL A 188 -22.97 27.51 -3.81
C VAL A 188 -24.21 28.38 -3.91
N THR A 189 -24.65 28.69 -5.13
CA THR A 189 -25.88 29.47 -5.35
C THR A 189 -27.14 28.63 -5.11
N PRO A 190 -28.33 29.23 -4.93
CA PRO A 190 -29.58 28.48 -4.80
C PRO A 190 -29.84 27.52 -5.98
N GLU A 191 -29.60 27.96 -7.22
CA GLU A 191 -29.78 27.16 -8.44
C GLU A 191 -28.82 25.98 -8.47
N GLN A 192 -27.58 26.19 -8.04
CA GLN A 192 -26.59 25.12 -7.91
C GLN A 192 -26.97 24.11 -6.82
N ARG A 193 -27.56 24.57 -5.72
CA ARG A 193 -28.07 23.71 -4.65
C ARG A 193 -29.22 22.82 -5.14
N GLU A 194 -30.19 23.39 -5.87
CA GLU A 194 -31.27 22.62 -6.49
C GLU A 194 -30.73 21.57 -7.48
N ARG A 195 -29.76 21.95 -8.31
CA ARG A 195 -29.09 21.02 -9.24
C ARG A 195 -28.39 19.87 -8.52
N LEU A 196 -27.76 20.13 -7.37
CA LEU A 196 -27.17 19.07 -6.54
C LEU A 196 -28.25 18.18 -5.91
N ASP A 197 -29.33 18.76 -5.38
CA ASP A 197 -30.42 18.00 -4.77
C ASP A 197 -31.17 17.12 -5.78
N ALA A 198 -31.25 17.53 -7.05
CA ALA A 198 -31.80 16.71 -8.13
C ALA A 198 -31.05 15.36 -8.30
N LEU A 199 -29.79 15.25 -7.84
CA LEU A 199 -29.03 14.00 -7.92
C LEU A 199 -29.65 12.88 -7.08
N VAL A 200 -30.30 13.20 -5.96
CA VAL A 200 -30.88 12.20 -5.04
C VAL A 200 -32.36 11.93 -5.31
N VAL A 201 -32.98 12.66 -6.23
CA VAL A 201 -34.38 12.51 -6.62
C VAL A 201 -34.48 11.50 -7.76
N VAL A 202 -35.47 10.60 -7.69
CA VAL A 202 -35.74 9.63 -8.78
C VAL A 202 -36.70 10.30 -9.77
N PRO A 203 -36.31 10.51 -11.04
CA PRO A 203 -37.21 11.09 -12.04
C PRO A 203 -38.40 10.18 -12.35
N GLU A 204 -39.51 10.77 -12.78
CA GLU A 204 -40.71 10.03 -13.18
C GLU A 204 -40.41 9.07 -14.33
N GLY A 205 -40.90 7.83 -14.23
CA GLY A 205 -40.65 6.77 -15.22
C GLY A 205 -39.28 6.08 -15.13
N VAL A 206 -38.37 6.53 -14.26
CA VAL A 206 -37.03 5.95 -14.08
C VAL A 206 -36.93 5.21 -12.74
N ARG A 207 -36.17 4.10 -12.68
CA ARG A 207 -36.03 3.27 -11.46
C ARG A 207 -34.88 3.67 -10.53
N GLN A 208 -33.97 4.53 -11.00
CA GLN A 208 -32.73 4.90 -10.31
C GLN A 208 -32.58 6.42 -10.30
N SER A 209 -31.99 6.95 -9.23
CA SER A 209 -31.61 8.36 -9.16
C SER A 209 -30.42 8.66 -10.09
N PRO A 210 -30.21 9.91 -10.53
CA PRO A 210 -28.99 10.29 -11.25
C PRO A 210 -27.73 9.92 -10.48
N LEU A 211 -27.73 10.06 -9.16
CA LEU A 211 -26.64 9.65 -8.27
C LEU A 211 -26.31 8.16 -8.38
N ASP A 212 -27.31 7.28 -8.38
CA ASP A 212 -27.09 5.83 -8.49
C ASP A 212 -26.56 5.45 -9.89
N ARG A 213 -27.11 6.07 -10.94
CA ARG A 213 -26.69 5.83 -12.33
C ARG A 213 -25.28 6.34 -12.61
N LEU A 214 -24.95 7.56 -12.16
CA LEU A 214 -23.65 8.17 -12.43
C LEU A 214 -22.50 7.48 -11.68
N ARG A 215 -22.76 6.66 -10.66
CA ARG A 215 -21.74 5.84 -10.00
C ARG A 215 -21.33 4.61 -10.81
N ASP A 216 -22.17 4.16 -11.75
CA ASP A 216 -21.88 3.01 -12.60
C ASP A 216 -20.82 3.36 -13.65
N GLY A 217 -19.56 3.02 -13.33
CA GLY A 217 -18.40 3.25 -14.18
C GLY A 217 -18.30 2.28 -15.37
N PRO A 218 -17.25 2.40 -16.20
CA PRO A 218 -17.01 1.47 -17.29
C PRO A 218 -16.46 0.12 -16.82
N TYR A 219 -16.91 -0.96 -17.46
CA TYR A 219 -16.45 -2.33 -17.15
C TYR A 219 -16.08 -3.16 -18.39
N ILE A 220 -16.36 -2.64 -19.60
CA ILE A 220 -16.03 -3.30 -20.88
C ILE A 220 -14.80 -2.63 -21.50
N GLN A 221 -13.81 -3.40 -21.94
CA GLN A 221 -12.63 -2.85 -22.61
C GLN A 221 -12.84 -2.73 -24.12
N SER A 222 -13.55 -1.68 -24.56
CA SER A 222 -13.82 -1.43 -25.97
C SER A 222 -13.85 0.06 -26.34
N GLY A 223 -13.66 0.37 -27.62
CA GLY A 223 -13.80 1.73 -28.14
C GLY A 223 -15.18 2.37 -27.89
N PRO A 224 -16.31 1.66 -28.13
CA PRO A 224 -17.63 2.17 -27.77
C PRO A 224 -17.82 2.48 -26.28
N GLU A 225 -17.19 1.69 -25.39
CA GLU A 225 -17.25 1.97 -23.95
C GLU A 225 -16.49 3.26 -23.61
N ILE A 226 -15.39 3.59 -24.30
CA ILE A 226 -14.71 4.90 -24.14
C ILE A 226 -15.68 6.03 -24.45
N SER A 227 -16.44 5.93 -25.54
CA SER A 227 -17.46 6.93 -25.87
C SER A 227 -18.56 7.03 -24.81
N ARG A 228 -19.01 5.89 -24.24
CA ARG A 228 -19.98 5.89 -23.12
C ARG A 228 -19.41 6.55 -21.86
N ALA A 229 -18.15 6.25 -21.53
CA ALA A 229 -17.47 6.82 -20.37
C ALA A 229 -17.25 8.33 -20.53
N LEU A 230 -16.93 8.80 -21.73
CA LEU A 230 -16.84 10.22 -22.08
C LEU A 230 -18.21 10.92 -21.97
N ALA A 231 -19.28 10.32 -22.51
CA ALA A 231 -20.63 10.89 -22.38
C ALA A 231 -21.06 11.02 -20.90
N ARG A 232 -20.71 10.03 -20.06
CA ARG A 232 -20.89 10.12 -18.60
C ARG A 232 -20.06 11.24 -17.99
N LEU A 233 -18.80 11.40 -18.38
CA LEU A 233 -17.94 12.48 -17.90
C LEU A 233 -18.49 13.87 -18.29
N ASP A 234 -18.97 14.03 -19.52
CA ASP A 234 -19.58 15.27 -20.00
C ASP A 234 -20.86 15.60 -19.23
N GLU A 235 -21.70 14.59 -18.94
CA GLU A 235 -22.88 14.78 -18.09
C GLU A 235 -22.50 15.23 -16.67
N ILE A 236 -21.48 14.62 -16.07
CA ILE A 236 -20.96 15.05 -14.76
C ILE A 236 -20.45 16.49 -14.85
N ARG A 237 -19.75 16.84 -15.92
CA ARG A 237 -19.21 18.19 -16.12
C ARG A 237 -20.29 19.26 -16.19
N VAL A 238 -21.39 19.00 -16.91
CA VAL A 238 -22.57 19.87 -16.94
C VAL A 238 -23.13 20.11 -15.53
N ILE A 239 -23.15 19.07 -14.68
CA ILE A 239 -23.58 19.20 -13.28
C ILE A 239 -22.56 20.00 -12.45
N THR A 240 -21.27 19.83 -12.72
CA THR A 240 -20.20 20.53 -11.99
C THR A 240 -19.94 21.96 -12.46
N GLU A 241 -20.49 22.35 -13.61
CA GLU A 241 -20.23 23.64 -14.23
C GLU A 241 -20.61 24.80 -13.30
N GLY A 242 -19.66 25.71 -13.06
CA GLY A 242 -19.84 26.84 -12.14
C GLY A 242 -19.85 26.48 -10.65
N LEU A 243 -19.80 25.21 -10.26
CA LEU A 243 -19.71 24.83 -8.85
C LEU A 243 -18.37 25.28 -8.24
N PRO A 244 -18.29 25.50 -6.92
CA PRO A 244 -17.03 25.80 -6.26
C PRO A 244 -15.97 24.70 -6.44
N GLU A 245 -14.70 25.12 -6.58
CA GLU A 245 -13.56 24.22 -6.55
C GLU A 245 -13.19 23.82 -5.11
N ILE A 246 -12.67 22.60 -4.94
CA ILE A 246 -12.39 21.98 -3.63
C ILE A 246 -10.90 21.95 -3.25
N ASP A 247 -10.01 22.45 -4.12
CA ASP A 247 -8.55 22.29 -4.02
C ASP A 247 -7.93 22.90 -2.75
N ARG A 248 -8.58 23.91 -2.17
CA ARG A 248 -8.10 24.59 -0.95
C ARG A 248 -8.59 23.92 0.35
N LEU A 249 -9.30 22.81 0.23
CA LEU A 249 -9.84 22.06 1.36
C LEU A 249 -9.05 20.76 1.59
N PRO A 250 -9.01 20.26 2.83
CA PRO A 250 -8.29 19.03 3.13
C PRO A 250 -8.84 17.83 2.35
N PRO A 251 -8.04 17.16 1.51
CA PRO A 251 -8.53 16.13 0.59
C PRO A 251 -9.11 14.91 1.31
N GLY A 252 -8.55 14.51 2.46
CA GLY A 252 -9.08 13.41 3.27
C GLY A 252 -10.53 13.64 3.72
N ARG A 253 -10.86 14.89 4.07
CA ARG A 253 -12.21 15.30 4.49
C ARG A 253 -13.21 15.29 3.34
N ILE A 254 -12.78 15.75 2.16
CA ILE A 254 -13.61 15.73 0.95
C ILE A 254 -13.88 14.28 0.52
N ASN A 255 -12.84 13.44 0.50
CA ASN A 255 -12.97 12.03 0.17
C ASN A 255 -13.91 11.31 1.13
N ALA A 256 -13.89 11.61 2.43
CA ALA A 256 -14.83 11.03 3.39
C ALA A 256 -16.30 11.36 3.07
N LEU A 257 -16.59 12.61 2.71
CA LEU A 257 -17.95 13.01 2.29
C LEU A 257 -18.36 12.36 0.97
N ALA A 258 -17.46 12.34 -0.02
CA ALA A 258 -17.71 11.73 -1.31
C ALA A 258 -17.96 10.22 -1.20
N ARG A 259 -17.18 9.52 -0.38
CA ARG A 259 -17.37 8.09 -0.10
C ARG A 259 -18.68 7.81 0.63
N PHE A 260 -19.02 8.61 1.64
CA PHE A 260 -20.32 8.49 2.32
C PHE A 260 -21.46 8.57 1.31
N ALA A 261 -21.41 9.55 0.41
CA ALA A 261 -22.37 9.63 -0.66
C ALA A 261 -22.33 8.34 -1.48
N SER A 262 -21.16 7.97 -2.04
CA SER A 262 -20.94 6.85 -2.96
C SER A 262 -21.53 5.51 -2.47
N ALA A 263 -21.42 5.23 -1.17
CA ALA A 263 -21.94 4.01 -0.55
C ALA A 263 -23.41 4.11 -0.15
N ALA A 264 -23.89 5.29 0.25
CA ALA A 264 -25.24 5.48 0.75
C ALA A 264 -26.28 5.45 -0.39
N LYS A 265 -27.45 4.88 -0.10
CA LYS A 265 -28.65 5.03 -0.95
C LYS A 265 -29.01 6.50 -1.08
N ALA A 266 -29.50 6.92 -2.25
CA ALA A 266 -29.95 8.29 -2.51
C ALA A 266 -30.86 8.86 -1.40
N GLN A 267 -31.80 8.04 -0.90
CA GLN A 267 -32.71 8.40 0.19
C GLN A 267 -32.00 8.75 1.52
N ALA A 268 -30.88 8.09 1.83
CA ALA A 268 -30.13 8.37 3.05
C ALA A 268 -29.37 9.71 2.94
N VAL A 269 -28.88 10.05 1.74
CA VAL A 269 -28.27 11.35 1.46
C VAL A 269 -29.33 12.46 1.48
N ALA A 270 -30.52 12.21 0.91
CA ALA A 270 -31.63 13.16 0.90
C ALA A 270 -32.09 13.57 2.31
N ARG A 271 -32.01 12.67 3.29
CA ARG A 271 -32.39 12.90 4.70
C ARG A 271 -31.36 13.71 5.51
N LEU A 272 -30.21 14.06 4.94
CA LEU A 272 -29.20 14.86 5.64
C LEU A 272 -29.69 16.30 5.87
N PRO A 273 -29.22 16.97 6.94
CA PRO A 273 -29.40 18.41 7.12
C PRO A 273 -28.88 19.18 5.91
N ASP A 274 -29.52 20.29 5.57
CA ASP A 274 -29.37 20.99 4.29
C ASP A 274 -27.89 21.30 3.92
N ASP A 275 -27.17 22.02 4.77
CA ASP A 275 -25.74 22.34 4.53
C ASP A 275 -24.85 21.09 4.45
N ARG A 276 -25.17 20.05 5.23
CA ARG A 276 -24.42 18.79 5.17
C ARG A 276 -24.75 18.04 3.89
N ARG A 277 -26.00 18.05 3.43
CA ARG A 277 -26.45 17.42 2.18
C ARG A 277 -25.74 18.08 1.00
N THR A 278 -25.81 19.41 0.88
CA THR A 278 -25.15 20.17 -0.18
C THR A 278 -23.63 19.96 -0.16
N ALA A 279 -22.98 20.04 1.01
CA ALA A 279 -21.55 19.78 1.14
C ALA A 279 -21.17 18.34 0.72
N THR A 280 -21.99 17.36 1.06
CA THR A 280 -21.80 15.95 0.71
C THR A 280 -21.94 15.72 -0.79
N LEU A 281 -22.98 16.29 -1.42
CA LEU A 281 -23.24 16.17 -2.85
C LEU A 281 -22.19 16.91 -3.68
N LEU A 282 -21.75 18.09 -3.24
CA LEU A 282 -20.64 18.83 -3.88
C LEU A 282 -19.34 18.03 -3.82
N ALA A 283 -18.97 17.52 -2.64
CA ALA A 283 -17.79 16.68 -2.47
C ALA A 283 -17.87 15.42 -3.35
N PHE A 284 -19.04 14.77 -3.39
CA PHE A 284 -19.31 13.60 -4.21
C PHE A 284 -19.13 13.90 -5.70
N ILE A 285 -19.81 14.90 -6.26
CA ILE A 285 -19.81 15.13 -7.70
C ILE A 285 -18.44 15.60 -8.21
N ARG A 286 -17.71 16.39 -7.41
CA ARG A 286 -16.33 16.80 -7.73
C ARG A 286 -15.35 15.63 -7.69
N THR A 287 -15.49 14.74 -6.71
CA THR A 287 -14.68 13.51 -6.63
C THR A 287 -15.05 12.55 -7.78
N LEU A 288 -16.33 12.48 -8.14
CA LEU A 288 -16.82 11.66 -9.24
C LEU A 288 -16.33 12.17 -10.59
N GLU A 289 -16.25 13.48 -10.80
CA GLU A 289 -15.65 14.10 -12.00
C GLU A 289 -14.21 13.63 -12.18
N ALA A 290 -13.40 13.73 -11.11
CA ALA A 290 -12.01 13.31 -11.13
C ALA A 290 -11.86 11.79 -11.32
N SER A 291 -12.70 10.98 -10.67
CA SER A 291 -12.70 9.52 -10.84
C SER A 291 -13.15 9.10 -12.24
N ALA A 292 -14.16 9.77 -12.81
CA ALA A 292 -14.65 9.49 -14.16
C ALA A 292 -13.60 9.86 -15.23
N SER A 293 -12.83 10.93 -15.01
CA SER A 293 -11.65 11.23 -15.84
C SER A 293 -10.62 10.09 -15.77
N ASP A 294 -10.34 9.58 -14.56
CA ASP A 294 -9.44 8.43 -14.41
C ASP A 294 -9.96 7.17 -15.10
N ASP A 295 -11.27 6.89 -15.01
CA ASP A 295 -11.91 5.74 -15.67
C ASP A 295 -11.74 5.80 -17.20
N VAL A 296 -11.92 6.98 -17.79
CA VAL A 296 -11.69 7.22 -19.24
C VAL A 296 -10.23 6.96 -19.60
N ILE A 297 -9.29 7.45 -18.79
CA ILE A 297 -7.85 7.27 -19.05
C ILE A 297 -7.42 5.81 -18.88
N ASP A 298 -7.88 5.12 -17.85
CA ASP A 298 -7.62 3.68 -17.65
C ASP A 298 -8.13 2.87 -18.85
N LEU A 299 -9.37 3.15 -19.27
CA LEU A 299 -9.98 2.46 -20.40
C LEU A 299 -9.26 2.78 -21.72
N PHE A 300 -8.90 4.05 -21.96
CA PHE A 300 -8.10 4.47 -23.10
C PHE A 300 -6.75 3.73 -23.15
N ASP A 301 -6.06 3.68 -22.02
CA ASP A 301 -4.74 3.05 -21.92
C ASP A 301 -4.80 1.56 -22.26
N VAL A 302 -5.76 0.84 -21.67
CA VAL A 302 -5.92 -0.60 -21.88
C VAL A 302 -6.39 -0.91 -23.30
N VAL A 303 -7.43 -0.22 -23.80
CA VAL A 303 -7.96 -0.45 -25.16
C VAL A 303 -6.91 -0.14 -26.21
N THR A 304 -6.21 0.99 -26.10
CA THR A 304 -5.17 1.37 -27.06
C THR A 304 -3.97 0.43 -26.98
N THR A 305 -3.59 -0.04 -25.78
CA THR A 305 -2.58 -1.11 -25.63
C THR A 305 -2.96 -2.37 -26.38
N THR A 306 -4.18 -2.86 -26.19
CA THR A 306 -4.65 -4.07 -26.88
C THR A 306 -4.67 -3.88 -28.40
N ILE A 307 -5.17 -2.76 -28.92
CA ILE A 307 -5.24 -2.52 -30.37
C ILE A 307 -3.83 -2.51 -30.99
N PHE A 308 -2.88 -1.80 -30.37
CA PHE A 308 -1.51 -1.72 -30.87
C PHE A 308 -0.78 -3.07 -30.78
N SER A 309 -0.90 -3.78 -29.65
CA SER A 309 -0.29 -5.10 -29.49
C SER A 309 -0.84 -6.12 -30.49
N ASN A 310 -2.15 -6.10 -30.75
CA ASN A 310 -2.76 -6.98 -31.76
C ASN A 310 -2.28 -6.64 -33.17
N ALA A 311 -2.15 -5.36 -33.52
CA ALA A 311 -1.61 -4.94 -34.81
C ALA A 311 -0.15 -5.38 -34.99
N GLN A 312 0.68 -5.27 -33.94
CA GLN A 312 2.05 -5.76 -33.94
C GLN A 312 2.12 -7.29 -34.08
N ALA A 313 1.27 -8.03 -33.36
CA ALA A 313 1.21 -9.48 -33.44
C ALA A 313 0.76 -9.95 -34.84
N ALA A 314 -0.30 -9.36 -35.39
CA ALA A 314 -0.80 -9.68 -36.73
C ALA A 314 0.24 -9.38 -37.82
N SER A 315 0.92 -8.24 -37.70
CA SER A 315 2.03 -7.86 -38.58
C SER A 315 3.19 -8.85 -38.50
N ARG A 316 3.59 -9.26 -37.29
CA ARG A 316 4.65 -10.26 -37.07
C ARG A 316 4.27 -11.62 -37.64
N GLU A 317 3.02 -12.05 -37.47
CA GLU A 317 2.52 -13.31 -38.03
C GLU A 317 2.47 -13.27 -39.56
N ALA A 318 1.98 -12.17 -40.14
CA ALA A 318 1.98 -11.97 -41.60
C ALA A 318 3.41 -12.02 -42.16
N ARG A 319 4.38 -11.40 -41.46
CA ARG A 319 5.80 -11.47 -41.80
C ARG A 319 6.35 -12.89 -41.75
N LEU A 320 6.08 -13.64 -40.68
CA LEU A 320 6.52 -15.03 -40.56
C LEU A 320 5.99 -15.92 -41.69
N ARG A 321 4.76 -15.68 -42.16
CA ARG A 321 4.18 -16.40 -43.30
C ARG A 321 4.85 -16.07 -44.63
N SER A 322 5.31 -14.82 -44.83
CA SER A 322 5.95 -14.39 -46.07
C SER A 322 7.46 -14.61 -46.12
N LEU A 323 8.11 -14.91 -44.98
CA LEU A 323 9.56 -15.16 -44.92
C LEU A 323 10.01 -16.27 -45.86
N ARG A 324 9.29 -17.39 -45.94
CA ARG A 324 9.66 -18.50 -46.82
C ARG A 324 9.66 -18.08 -48.30
N ASP A 325 8.66 -17.30 -48.71
CA ASP A 325 8.54 -16.81 -50.08
C ASP A 325 9.61 -15.75 -50.39
N LEU A 326 9.96 -14.93 -49.39
CA LEU A 326 11.06 -13.96 -49.48
C LEU A 326 12.41 -14.66 -49.60
N ASP A 327 12.68 -15.68 -48.78
CA ASP A 327 13.93 -16.46 -48.81
C ASP A 327 14.09 -17.15 -50.16
N ALA A 328 13.03 -17.76 -50.69
CA ALA A 328 13.05 -18.38 -52.02
C ALA A 328 13.40 -17.37 -53.12
N ALA A 329 12.81 -16.17 -53.08
CA ALA A 329 13.08 -15.13 -54.06
C ALA A 329 14.49 -14.51 -53.88
N ALA A 330 14.93 -14.31 -52.64
CA ALA A 330 16.26 -13.79 -52.31
C ALA A 330 17.38 -14.75 -52.73
N LEU A 331 17.20 -16.06 -52.56
CA LEU A 331 18.14 -17.08 -53.04
C LEU A 331 18.30 -17.00 -54.57
N LYS A 332 17.22 -16.78 -55.33
CA LYS A 332 17.30 -16.60 -56.78
C LYS A 332 18.03 -15.32 -57.19
N LEU A 333 17.84 -14.22 -56.45
CA LEU A 333 18.61 -12.99 -56.67
C LEU A 333 20.09 -13.15 -56.28
N ARG A 334 20.38 -13.91 -55.23
CA ARG A 334 21.77 -14.27 -54.85
C ARG A 334 22.44 -15.08 -55.94
N ASP A 335 21.76 -16.08 -56.50
CA ASP A 335 22.30 -16.91 -57.59
C ASP A 335 22.64 -16.05 -58.83
N ALA A 336 21.77 -15.08 -59.16
CA ALA A 336 22.07 -14.10 -60.21
C ALA A 336 23.22 -13.15 -59.84
N ALA A 337 23.31 -12.73 -58.58
CA ALA A 337 24.37 -11.85 -58.11
C ALA A 337 25.73 -12.55 -58.04
N ALA A 338 25.77 -13.86 -57.80
CA ALA A 338 27.01 -14.64 -57.79
C ALA A 338 27.74 -14.55 -59.14
N VAL A 339 27.00 -14.52 -60.25
CA VAL A 339 27.56 -14.34 -61.61
C VAL A 339 28.21 -12.95 -61.77
N LEU A 340 27.74 -11.93 -61.06
CA LEU A 340 28.36 -10.60 -61.08
C LEU A 340 29.74 -10.57 -60.42
N PHE A 341 30.03 -11.53 -59.54
CA PHE A 341 31.29 -11.62 -58.81
C PHE A 341 32.20 -12.75 -59.33
N ASP A 342 31.79 -13.44 -60.39
CA ASP A 342 32.60 -14.48 -61.02
C ASP A 342 33.56 -13.87 -62.05
N GLU A 343 34.83 -13.75 -61.66
CA GLU A 343 35.90 -13.19 -62.51
C GLU A 343 36.17 -14.03 -63.78
N ALA A 344 35.67 -15.27 -63.85
CA ALA A 344 35.76 -16.10 -65.05
C ALA A 344 34.72 -15.73 -66.13
N THR A 345 33.68 -14.95 -65.77
CA THR A 345 32.64 -14.53 -66.71
C THR A 345 33.00 -13.16 -67.31
N PRO A 346 33.21 -13.03 -68.63
CA PRO A 346 33.49 -11.74 -69.26
C PRO A 346 32.32 -10.76 -69.09
N ASP A 347 32.61 -9.49 -68.78
CA ASP A 347 31.62 -8.42 -68.55
C ASP A 347 30.51 -8.34 -69.62
N ALA A 348 30.86 -8.57 -70.89
CA ALA A 348 29.93 -8.54 -72.01
C ALA A 348 28.88 -9.67 -71.99
N GLU A 349 29.17 -10.79 -71.31
CA GLU A 349 28.37 -12.01 -71.33
C GLU A 349 27.56 -12.22 -70.03
N VAL A 350 27.89 -11.48 -68.96
CA VAL A 350 27.24 -11.55 -67.63
C VAL A 350 25.71 -11.59 -67.70
N ARG A 351 25.08 -10.74 -68.52
CA ARG A 351 23.60 -10.74 -68.64
C ARG A 351 23.05 -12.03 -69.27
N ALA A 352 23.75 -12.57 -70.27
CA ALA A 352 23.34 -13.81 -70.92
C ALA A 352 23.49 -14.99 -69.94
N VAL A 353 24.62 -15.07 -69.23
CA VAL A 353 24.90 -16.10 -68.22
C VAL A 353 23.92 -16.04 -67.05
N ILE A 354 23.53 -14.85 -66.57
CA ILE A 354 22.49 -14.70 -65.54
C ILE A 354 21.14 -15.24 -66.01
N PHE A 355 20.74 -14.94 -67.26
CA PHE A 355 19.46 -15.42 -67.79
C PHE A 355 19.45 -16.92 -68.08
N GLU A 356 20.60 -17.51 -68.41
CA GLU A 356 20.75 -18.96 -68.54
C GLU A 356 20.73 -19.67 -67.18
N THR A 357 21.37 -19.09 -66.17
CA THR A 357 21.50 -19.68 -64.82
C THR A 357 20.18 -19.65 -64.04
N VAL A 358 19.46 -18.53 -64.07
CA VAL A 358 18.25 -18.32 -63.23
C VAL A 358 16.96 -18.33 -64.05
N GLY A 359 17.01 -18.01 -65.35
CA GLY A 359 15.84 -17.79 -66.19
C GLY A 359 15.29 -16.37 -66.07
N ARG A 360 15.05 -15.69 -67.20
CA ARG A 360 14.59 -14.28 -67.24
C ARG A 360 13.27 -14.04 -66.47
N ASP A 361 12.28 -14.90 -66.66
CA ASP A 361 10.95 -14.73 -66.04
C ASP A 361 10.95 -15.08 -64.55
N LEU A 362 11.79 -16.05 -64.15
CA LEU A 362 12.01 -16.39 -62.75
C LEU A 362 12.76 -15.28 -62.02
N LEU A 363 13.77 -14.67 -62.66
CA LEU A 363 14.49 -13.53 -62.10
C LEU A 363 13.60 -12.30 -61.94
N LYS A 364 12.76 -11.99 -62.94
CA LYS A 364 11.78 -10.90 -62.83
C LYS A 364 10.75 -11.17 -61.74
N THR A 365 10.24 -12.40 -61.66
CA THR A 365 9.30 -12.82 -60.61
C THR A 365 9.94 -12.72 -59.22
N ALA A 366 11.19 -13.15 -59.06
CA ALA A 366 11.94 -13.03 -57.82
C ALA A 366 12.18 -11.56 -57.44
N TYR A 367 12.54 -10.71 -58.41
CA TYR A 367 12.67 -9.26 -58.21
C TYR A 367 11.36 -8.62 -57.76
N ASP A 368 10.25 -8.89 -58.45
CA ASP A 368 8.93 -8.34 -58.11
C ASP A 368 8.45 -8.87 -56.75
N ARG A 369 8.75 -10.14 -56.42
CA ARG A 369 8.40 -10.77 -55.13
C ARG A 369 9.22 -10.20 -53.98
N VAL A 370 10.53 -9.97 -54.16
CA VAL A 370 11.36 -9.26 -53.18
C VAL A 370 10.88 -7.81 -53.06
N GLY A 371 10.57 -7.12 -54.16
CA GLY A 371 10.01 -5.76 -54.12
C GLY A 371 8.67 -5.67 -53.37
N ALA A 372 7.83 -6.70 -53.47
CA ALA A 372 6.53 -6.76 -52.78
C ALA A 372 6.62 -7.21 -51.30
N LEU A 373 7.64 -7.99 -50.93
CA LEU A 373 7.79 -8.59 -49.60
C LEU A 373 8.90 -7.95 -48.76
N ALA A 374 9.85 -7.25 -49.36
CA ALA A 374 10.89 -6.54 -48.65
C ALA A 374 10.30 -5.27 -48.03
N GLU A 375 10.36 -5.18 -46.72
CA GLU A 375 9.89 -4.01 -45.97
C GLU A 375 11.06 -3.36 -45.24
N PRO A 376 11.11 -2.02 -45.16
CA PRO A 376 12.05 -1.34 -44.28
C PRO A 376 11.85 -1.79 -42.82
N PRO A 377 12.92 -1.87 -42.02
CA PRO A 377 12.86 -2.41 -40.65
C PRO A 377 11.88 -1.71 -39.68
N ASP A 378 11.44 -0.48 -40.00
CA ASP A 378 10.72 0.40 -39.06
C ASP A 378 9.20 0.56 -39.31
N ASP A 379 8.61 -0.07 -40.35
CA ASP A 379 7.28 0.35 -40.87
C ASP A 379 6.15 -0.71 -40.86
N VAL A 380 6.24 -1.73 -39.99
CA VAL A 380 5.55 -3.02 -40.24
C VAL A 380 4.11 -3.10 -39.69
N TYR A 381 3.75 -2.38 -38.61
CA TYR A 381 2.43 -2.52 -37.97
C TYR A 381 1.41 -1.41 -38.30
N PHE A 382 1.85 -0.31 -38.93
CA PHE A 382 0.97 0.82 -39.25
C PHE A 382 -0.08 0.46 -40.31
N ALA A 383 0.25 -0.43 -41.25
CA ALA A 383 -0.68 -0.97 -42.22
C ALA A 383 -1.84 -1.72 -41.54
N GLU A 384 -1.54 -2.56 -40.55
CA GLU A 384 -2.54 -3.27 -39.75
C GLU A 384 -3.43 -2.30 -38.95
N LEU A 385 -2.86 -1.26 -38.35
CA LEU A 385 -3.64 -0.21 -37.67
C LEU A 385 -4.60 0.51 -38.63
N ARG A 386 -4.16 0.76 -39.88
CA ARG A 386 -4.98 1.38 -40.92
C ARG A 386 -6.10 0.47 -41.42
N LYS A 387 -5.97 -0.86 -41.38
CA LYS A 387 -7.08 -1.78 -41.71
C LYS A 387 -8.22 -1.68 -40.69
N HIS A 388 -7.91 -1.36 -39.44
CA HIS A 388 -8.86 -1.29 -38.34
C HIS A 388 -9.26 0.14 -37.93
N ARG A 389 -9.35 1.09 -38.87
CA ARG A 389 -9.69 2.51 -38.57
C ARG A 389 -10.96 2.68 -37.72
N GLY A 390 -11.94 1.79 -37.90
CA GLY A 390 -13.20 1.79 -37.16
C GLY A 390 -13.04 1.66 -35.65
N GLN A 391 -11.96 1.04 -35.17
CA GLN A 391 -11.69 0.88 -33.74
C GLN A 391 -11.31 2.19 -33.06
N PHE A 392 -10.81 3.19 -33.82
CA PHE A 392 -10.37 4.49 -33.31
C PHE A 392 -11.42 5.59 -33.39
N ARG A 393 -12.70 5.25 -33.63
CA ARG A 393 -13.80 6.24 -33.71
C ARG A 393 -13.97 7.08 -32.44
N PHE A 394 -13.49 6.60 -31.29
CA PHE A 394 -13.50 7.33 -30.02
C PHE A 394 -12.48 8.48 -29.97
N ALA A 395 -11.47 8.49 -30.84
CA ALA A 395 -10.33 9.40 -30.72
C ALA A 395 -10.71 10.89 -30.70
N PRO A 396 -11.63 11.39 -31.55
CA PRO A 396 -12.05 12.79 -31.49
C PRO A 396 -12.71 13.14 -30.15
N ALA A 397 -13.66 12.32 -29.71
CA ALA A 397 -14.36 12.53 -28.44
C ALA A 397 -13.39 12.47 -27.26
N LEU A 398 -12.43 11.54 -27.26
CA LEU A 398 -11.42 11.42 -26.21
C LEU A 398 -10.54 12.65 -26.12
N LEU A 399 -10.01 13.11 -27.25
CA LEU A 399 -9.14 14.27 -27.28
C LEU A 399 -9.90 15.53 -26.86
N ARG A 400 -11.18 15.69 -27.20
CA ARG A 400 -11.99 16.83 -26.73
C ARG A 400 -12.37 16.71 -25.25
N GLY A 401 -12.73 15.52 -24.81
CA GLY A 401 -13.32 15.26 -23.50
C GLY A 401 -12.34 15.16 -22.33
N LEU A 402 -11.02 15.20 -22.55
CA LEU A 402 -10.04 15.20 -21.44
C LEU A 402 -9.46 16.60 -21.20
N ASP A 403 -9.51 17.10 -19.95
CA ASP A 403 -8.77 18.33 -19.60
C ASP A 403 -7.31 17.99 -19.34
N LEU A 404 -6.48 18.20 -20.36
CA LEU A 404 -5.06 17.87 -20.36
C LEU A 404 -4.22 19.12 -20.13
N ASP A 405 -3.17 18.95 -19.33
CA ASP A 405 -2.08 19.92 -19.17
C ASP A 405 -0.75 19.16 -19.25
N ALA A 406 0.36 19.88 -19.39
CA ALA A 406 1.66 19.28 -19.68
C ALA A 406 2.80 19.93 -18.93
N ALA A 407 3.71 19.07 -18.48
CA ALA A 407 5.06 19.46 -18.12
C ALA A 407 5.81 20.03 -19.35
N PRO A 408 6.94 20.73 -19.17
CA PRO A 408 7.74 21.21 -20.30
C PRO A 408 8.08 20.14 -21.35
N ALA A 409 8.35 18.90 -20.91
CA ALA A 409 8.64 17.77 -21.79
C ALA A 409 7.43 17.27 -22.61
N GLY A 410 6.20 17.48 -22.13
CA GLY A 410 4.97 17.08 -22.81
C GLY A 410 4.36 18.18 -23.68
N ARG A 411 4.93 19.39 -23.67
CA ARG A 411 4.31 20.57 -24.30
C ARG A 411 4.10 20.40 -25.80
N SER A 412 5.10 19.89 -26.51
CA SER A 412 4.99 19.65 -27.96
C SER A 412 3.86 18.69 -28.34
N LEU A 413 3.56 17.71 -27.48
CA LEU A 413 2.44 16.79 -27.67
C LEU A 413 1.10 17.46 -27.33
N LEU A 414 1.04 18.26 -26.26
CA LEU A 414 -0.16 19.03 -25.95
C LEU A 414 -0.52 20.00 -27.09
N ASP A 415 0.47 20.67 -27.69
CA ASP A 415 0.26 21.53 -28.85
C ASP A 415 -0.29 20.73 -30.06
N ALA A 416 0.15 19.48 -30.23
CA ALA A 416 -0.38 18.58 -31.26
C ALA A 416 -1.82 18.12 -30.97
N VAL A 417 -2.17 17.87 -29.70
CA VAL A 417 -3.55 17.58 -29.27
C VAL A 417 -4.45 18.79 -29.55
N GLU A 418 -4.00 19.99 -29.18
CA GLU A 418 -4.72 21.24 -29.44
C GLU A 418 -4.89 21.52 -30.94
N HIS A 419 -3.90 21.16 -31.76
CA HIS A 419 -4.02 21.22 -33.22
C HIS A 419 -5.12 20.28 -33.73
N VAL A 420 -5.19 19.05 -33.21
CA VAL A 420 -6.24 18.09 -33.58
C VAL A 420 -7.63 18.55 -33.13
N ARG A 421 -7.76 19.12 -31.93
CA ARG A 421 -9.01 19.72 -31.42
C ARG A 421 -9.51 20.83 -32.35
N ALA A 422 -8.64 21.79 -32.69
CA ALA A 422 -8.98 22.90 -33.57
C ALA A 422 -9.44 22.44 -34.96
N LEU A 423 -8.79 21.43 -35.55
CA LEU A 423 -9.21 20.86 -36.83
C LEU A 423 -10.58 20.18 -36.76
N GLN A 424 -10.94 19.60 -35.61
CA GLN A 424 -12.26 18.99 -35.41
C GLN A 424 -13.37 20.05 -35.27
N ASP A 425 -13.03 21.21 -34.74
CA ASP A 425 -13.96 22.33 -34.54
C ASP A 425 -14.07 23.22 -35.80
N GLY A 426 -13.49 22.79 -36.93
CA GLY A 426 -13.56 23.50 -38.22
C GLY A 426 -12.65 24.72 -38.31
N VAL A 427 -11.74 24.93 -37.34
CA VAL A 427 -10.84 26.08 -37.31
C VAL A 427 -9.68 25.85 -38.28
N LYS A 428 -9.57 26.70 -39.31
CA LYS A 428 -8.41 26.74 -40.20
C LYS A 428 -7.22 27.38 -39.46
N ARG A 429 -6.23 26.58 -39.08
CA ARG A 429 -4.97 27.10 -38.52
C ARG A 429 -4.00 27.50 -39.62
N SER A 430 -3.38 28.66 -39.48
CA SER A 430 -2.26 29.12 -40.30
C SER A 430 -0.95 28.53 -39.76
N GLY A 431 -0.12 27.95 -40.63
CA GLY A 431 1.19 27.37 -40.28
C GLY A 431 1.26 25.84 -40.35
N PRO A 432 2.49 25.26 -40.30
CA PRO A 432 2.70 23.81 -40.38
C PRO A 432 2.18 23.10 -39.11
N ALA A 433 1.68 21.87 -39.26
CA ALA A 433 1.26 21.08 -38.09
C ALA A 433 2.46 20.75 -37.19
N PRO A 434 2.28 20.77 -35.86
CA PRO A 434 3.34 20.37 -34.93
C PRO A 434 3.83 18.95 -35.22
N ALA A 435 5.12 18.76 -35.50
CA ALA A 435 5.70 17.44 -35.77
C ALA A 435 6.73 17.01 -34.70
N ALA A 436 7.19 17.93 -33.85
CA ALA A 436 8.26 17.70 -32.88
C ALA A 436 7.93 16.63 -31.81
N PHE A 437 6.65 16.32 -31.61
CA PHE A 437 6.22 15.29 -30.68
C PHE A 437 6.39 13.85 -31.23
N ALA A 438 6.47 13.70 -32.55
CA ALA A 438 6.46 12.39 -33.20
C ALA A 438 7.85 11.74 -33.16
N PRO A 439 7.97 10.48 -32.72
CA PRO A 439 9.21 9.73 -32.85
C PRO A 439 9.58 9.50 -34.33
N LYS A 440 10.86 9.17 -34.59
CA LYS A 440 11.39 8.98 -35.96
C LYS A 440 10.56 7.99 -36.79
N GLU A 441 10.15 6.88 -36.18
CA GLU A 441 9.31 5.83 -36.80
C GLU A 441 7.95 6.36 -37.29
N TRP A 442 7.41 7.41 -36.67
CA TRP A 442 6.11 7.98 -37.04
C TRP A 442 6.20 9.06 -38.13
N ILE A 443 7.38 9.62 -38.41
CA ILE A 443 7.52 10.78 -39.30
C ILE A 443 6.97 10.48 -40.71
N GLY A 444 7.22 9.28 -41.24
CA GLY A 444 6.68 8.84 -42.53
C GLY A 444 5.16 8.73 -42.54
N GLN A 445 4.57 8.34 -41.41
CA GLN A 445 3.12 8.13 -41.25
C GLN A 445 2.33 9.44 -41.07
N LEU A 446 3.00 10.56 -40.80
CA LEU A 446 2.36 11.87 -40.68
C LEU A 446 2.02 12.50 -42.04
N LYS A 447 2.58 11.99 -43.14
CA LYS A 447 2.46 12.57 -44.47
C LYS A 447 1.68 11.63 -45.40
N ALA A 448 0.81 12.20 -46.22
CA ALA A 448 0.17 11.54 -47.34
C ALA A 448 1.11 11.53 -48.56
N ALA A 449 0.78 10.74 -49.59
CA ALA A 449 1.57 10.62 -50.81
C ALA A 449 1.74 11.95 -51.58
N ASP A 450 0.83 12.90 -51.39
CA ASP A 450 0.89 14.26 -51.95
C ASP A 450 1.70 15.25 -51.09
N GLY A 451 2.36 14.77 -50.03
CA GLY A 451 3.16 15.58 -49.10
C GLY A 451 2.35 16.35 -48.06
N LYS A 452 1.00 16.30 -48.09
CA LYS A 452 0.13 16.91 -47.07
C LYS A 452 0.09 16.06 -45.82
N ILE A 453 -0.47 16.61 -44.74
CA ILE A 453 -0.62 15.88 -43.47
C ILE A 453 -1.66 14.77 -43.64
N ASP A 454 -1.27 13.53 -43.34
CA ASP A 454 -2.21 12.43 -43.15
C ASP A 454 -2.86 12.57 -41.77
N LEU A 455 -4.07 13.12 -41.75
CA LEU A 455 -4.85 13.33 -40.53
C LEU A 455 -5.10 12.05 -39.72
N PHE A 456 -5.22 10.90 -40.37
CA PHE A 456 -5.44 9.64 -39.67
C PHE A 456 -4.15 9.15 -39.01
N GLY A 457 -3.03 9.14 -39.76
CA GLY A 457 -1.71 8.81 -39.23
C GLY A 457 -1.28 9.76 -38.09
N TYR A 458 -1.53 11.05 -38.26
CA TYR A 458 -1.28 12.07 -37.24
C TYR A 458 -2.07 11.80 -35.94
N ARG A 459 -3.38 11.48 -36.04
CA ARG A 459 -4.20 11.13 -34.87
C ARG A 459 -3.70 9.87 -34.18
N LEU A 460 -3.33 8.83 -34.94
CA LEU A 460 -2.76 7.60 -34.37
C LEU A 460 -1.46 7.89 -33.62
N CYS A 461 -0.58 8.73 -34.17
CA CYS A 461 0.65 9.15 -33.51
C CYS A 461 0.35 9.87 -32.20
N VAL A 462 -0.61 10.81 -32.22
CA VAL A 462 -1.05 11.52 -31.02
C VAL A 462 -1.57 10.55 -29.96
N LEU A 463 -2.37 9.56 -30.31
CA LEU A 463 -2.88 8.57 -29.35
C LEU A 463 -1.76 7.69 -28.76
N ASP A 464 -0.83 7.19 -29.57
CA ASP A 464 0.29 6.39 -29.06
C ASP A 464 1.17 7.20 -28.12
N GLN A 465 1.53 8.42 -28.53
CA GLN A 465 2.34 9.30 -27.70
C GLN A 465 1.60 9.74 -26.43
N LEU A 466 0.31 10.09 -26.51
CA LEU A 466 -0.51 10.46 -25.36
C LEU A 466 -0.59 9.34 -24.33
N ARG A 467 -0.79 8.10 -24.77
CA ARG A 467 -0.76 6.93 -23.89
C ARG A 467 0.57 6.83 -23.14
N ARG A 468 1.70 6.97 -23.84
CA ARG A 468 3.04 6.89 -23.24
C ARG A 468 3.31 8.06 -22.28
N THR A 469 3.00 9.29 -22.66
CA THR A 469 3.26 10.49 -21.84
C THR A 469 2.35 10.59 -20.63
N ILE A 470 1.09 10.13 -20.72
CA ILE A 470 0.19 10.02 -19.56
C ILE A 470 0.77 9.07 -18.52
N ARG A 471 1.28 7.89 -18.93
CA ARG A 471 1.95 6.96 -18.00
C ARG A 471 3.15 7.60 -17.30
N ARG A 472 3.90 8.46 -18.00
CA ARG A 472 5.05 9.22 -17.48
C ARG A 472 4.68 10.46 -16.66
N ARG A 473 3.43 10.93 -16.76
CA ARG A 473 2.94 12.23 -16.26
C ARG A 473 3.66 13.44 -16.90
N ASP A 474 4.14 13.29 -18.14
CA ASP A 474 4.61 14.43 -18.95
C ASP A 474 3.43 15.22 -19.51
N VAL A 475 2.34 14.51 -19.81
CA VAL A 475 0.99 15.06 -19.99
C VAL A 475 0.13 14.44 -18.89
N PHE A 476 -0.71 15.24 -18.25
CA PHE A 476 -1.52 14.82 -17.12
C PHE A 476 -2.92 15.41 -17.21
N ALA A 477 -3.88 14.77 -16.54
CA ALA A 477 -5.25 15.27 -16.48
C ALA A 477 -5.39 16.25 -15.31
N SER A 478 -5.86 17.46 -15.58
CA SER A 478 -5.95 18.52 -14.57
C SER A 478 -6.93 18.18 -13.43
N ARG A 479 -8.04 17.50 -13.76
CA ARG A 479 -9.09 17.09 -12.82
C ARG A 479 -9.11 15.57 -12.70
N SER A 480 -8.21 15.03 -11.87
CA SER A 480 -7.97 13.60 -11.78
C SER A 480 -7.45 13.22 -10.40
N LEU A 481 -7.82 12.03 -9.91
CA LEU A 481 -7.31 11.53 -8.62
C LEU A 481 -5.96 10.82 -8.79
N ARG A 482 -5.75 10.15 -9.92
CA ARG A 482 -4.55 9.31 -10.17
C ARG A 482 -3.62 9.88 -11.21
N TYR A 483 -4.16 10.54 -12.23
CA TYR A 483 -3.50 11.05 -13.44
C TYR A 483 -3.20 12.55 -13.40
N ALA A 484 -3.41 13.22 -12.26
CA ALA A 484 -3.00 14.60 -12.04
C ALA A 484 -1.47 14.76 -11.89
N ASP A 485 -1.00 16.01 -11.91
CA ASP A 485 0.41 16.35 -11.76
C ASP A 485 0.94 15.94 -10.36
N PRO A 486 1.83 14.94 -10.26
CA PRO A 486 2.36 14.50 -8.98
C PRO A 486 3.29 15.54 -8.32
N ARG A 487 3.71 16.58 -9.05
CA ARG A 487 4.64 17.61 -8.56
C ARG A 487 3.92 18.70 -7.76
N LYS A 488 2.63 18.95 -8.02
CA LYS A 488 1.83 19.96 -7.30
C LYS A 488 1.72 19.68 -5.80
N GLY A 489 2.00 18.46 -5.34
CA GLY A 489 1.99 18.06 -3.94
C GLY A 489 3.37 17.97 -3.27
N LEU A 490 4.49 18.13 -4.00
CA LEU A 490 5.81 18.06 -3.38
C LEU A 490 6.02 19.26 -2.45
N LEU A 491 6.66 19.03 -1.31
CA LEU A 491 7.14 20.11 -0.45
C LEU A 491 8.01 21.06 -1.27
N SER A 492 7.79 22.36 -1.17
CA SER A 492 8.52 23.36 -1.96
C SER A 492 8.69 24.67 -1.19
N GLY A 493 9.68 25.46 -1.60
CA GLY A 493 10.02 26.75 -0.99
C GLY A 493 10.24 26.63 0.52
N ALA A 494 9.69 27.60 1.27
CA ALA A 494 9.86 27.67 2.73
C ALA A 494 9.37 26.42 3.48
N ALA A 495 8.36 25.71 2.95
CA ALA A 495 7.86 24.48 3.58
C ALA A 495 8.89 23.34 3.49
N TRP A 496 9.64 23.26 2.39
CA TRP A 496 10.74 22.30 2.26
C TRP A 496 11.91 22.67 3.17
N GLU A 497 12.35 23.94 3.14
CA GLU A 497 13.47 24.40 3.97
C GLU A 497 13.24 24.15 5.47
N ALA A 498 12.01 24.36 5.95
CA ALA A 498 11.65 24.10 7.34
C ALA A 498 11.63 22.59 7.68
N ALA A 499 11.21 21.74 6.75
CA ALA A 499 11.11 20.29 6.96
C ALA A 499 12.45 19.57 6.78
N ARG A 500 13.35 20.10 5.94
CA ARG A 500 14.59 19.47 5.48
C ARG A 500 15.45 18.89 6.61
N PRO A 501 15.78 19.61 7.72
CA PRO A 501 16.59 19.05 8.79
C PRO A 501 15.92 17.89 9.52
N ALA A 502 14.59 17.96 9.70
CA ALA A 502 13.83 16.89 10.35
C ALA A 502 13.78 15.65 9.47
N VAL A 503 13.55 15.82 8.16
CA VAL A 503 13.55 14.71 7.19
C VAL A 503 14.90 13.98 7.17
N CYS A 504 16.01 14.71 7.07
CA CYS A 504 17.35 14.10 7.05
C CYS A 504 17.63 13.27 8.30
N ARG A 505 17.28 13.79 9.49
CA ARG A 505 17.42 13.07 10.77
C ARG A 505 16.54 11.83 10.84
N THR A 506 15.28 11.92 10.40
CA THR A 506 14.33 10.79 10.43
C THR A 506 14.74 9.67 9.49
N VAL A 507 15.33 10.01 8.34
CA VAL A 507 15.74 9.04 7.32
C VAL A 507 17.15 8.48 7.58
N GLY A 508 18.02 9.22 8.27
CA GLY A 508 19.39 8.80 8.56
C GLY A 508 20.41 9.10 7.45
N VAL A 509 20.14 10.12 6.62
CA VAL A 509 21.01 10.57 5.51
C VAL A 509 21.54 11.97 5.76
N SER A 510 22.74 12.29 5.27
CA SER A 510 23.28 13.66 5.38
C SER A 510 22.52 14.65 4.49
N ALA A 511 22.36 15.87 4.98
CA ALA A 511 21.89 17.00 4.18
C ALA A 511 22.94 17.45 3.14
N SER A 512 24.21 17.07 3.33
CA SER A 512 25.31 17.30 2.39
C SER A 512 25.48 16.10 1.47
N ALA A 513 25.42 16.33 0.17
CA ALA A 513 25.62 15.29 -0.83
C ALA A 513 27.03 14.69 -0.76
N ASP A 514 28.04 15.54 -0.58
CA ASP A 514 29.45 15.12 -0.58
C ASP A 514 29.77 14.23 0.62
N GLU A 515 29.25 14.55 1.81
CA GLU A 515 29.42 13.72 3.01
C GLU A 515 28.77 12.35 2.83
N GLU A 516 27.53 12.32 2.34
CA GLU A 516 26.78 11.08 2.15
C GLU A 516 27.43 10.18 1.08
N LEU A 517 27.79 10.77 -0.06
CA LEU A 517 28.39 10.02 -1.17
C LEU A 517 29.80 9.54 -0.83
N THR A 518 30.57 10.29 -0.03
CA THR A 518 31.86 9.82 0.49
C THR A 518 31.68 8.62 1.42
N ARG A 519 30.71 8.69 2.34
CA ARG A 519 30.36 7.60 3.26
C ARG A 519 29.96 6.34 2.49
N LEU A 520 29.05 6.48 1.52
CA LEU A 520 28.57 5.35 0.70
C LEU A 520 29.67 4.77 -0.20
N SER A 521 30.51 5.62 -0.80
CA SER A 521 31.63 5.17 -1.64
C SER A 521 32.66 4.38 -0.85
N THR A 522 33.03 4.86 0.35
CA THR A 522 33.96 4.17 1.26
C THR A 522 33.39 2.83 1.70
N ARG A 523 32.09 2.78 2.02
CA ARG A 523 31.41 1.54 2.40
C ARG A 523 31.38 0.52 1.26
N LEU A 524 31.15 0.97 0.03
CA LEU A 524 31.15 0.09 -1.15
C LEU A 524 32.53 -0.49 -1.43
N ASP A 525 33.57 0.34 -1.38
CA ASP A 525 34.96 -0.08 -1.54
C ASP A 525 35.37 -1.11 -0.48
N LEU A 526 35.02 -0.88 0.79
CA LEU A 526 35.23 -1.85 1.87
C LEU A 526 34.49 -3.18 1.62
N ALA A 527 33.20 -3.11 1.27
CA ALA A 527 32.40 -4.31 1.01
C ALA A 527 32.98 -5.16 -0.13
N TYR A 528 33.50 -4.52 -1.18
CA TYR A 528 34.18 -5.22 -2.26
C TYR A 528 35.44 -5.95 -1.77
N ARG A 529 36.31 -5.25 -1.02
CA ARG A 529 37.55 -5.84 -0.50
C ARG A 529 37.25 -7.02 0.42
N GLU A 530 36.35 -6.85 1.38
CA GLU A 530 35.97 -7.92 2.29
C GLU A 530 35.38 -9.15 1.57
N THR A 531 34.55 -8.91 0.55
CA THR A 531 33.99 -10.00 -0.26
C THR A 531 35.07 -10.68 -1.09
N ALA A 532 36.00 -9.92 -1.69
CA ALA A 532 37.11 -10.46 -2.46
C ALA A 532 38.07 -11.29 -1.59
N ASP A 533 38.32 -10.86 -0.35
CA ASP A 533 39.16 -11.58 0.61
C ASP A 533 38.53 -12.91 1.04
N ARG A 534 37.19 -12.96 1.19
CA ARG A 534 36.45 -14.17 1.59
C ARG A 534 36.09 -15.10 0.44
N ALA A 535 35.95 -14.58 -0.78
CA ALA A 535 35.48 -15.35 -1.92
C ALA A 535 36.27 -16.64 -2.21
N PRO A 536 37.62 -16.68 -2.14
CA PRO A 536 38.38 -17.91 -2.38
C PRO A 536 38.08 -19.05 -1.40
N ALA A 537 37.64 -18.72 -0.17
CA ALA A 537 37.31 -19.67 0.87
C ALA A 537 35.80 -19.98 0.95
N ASN A 538 34.97 -19.34 0.11
CA ASN A 538 33.53 -19.51 0.14
C ASN A 538 33.09 -20.62 -0.84
N PRO A 539 32.73 -21.82 -0.36
CA PRO A 539 32.39 -22.96 -1.22
C PRO A 539 31.08 -22.73 -2.00
N ALA A 540 30.27 -21.76 -1.60
CA ALA A 540 29.03 -21.44 -2.29
C ALA A 540 29.25 -20.54 -3.51
N LEU A 541 30.45 -19.99 -3.72
CA LEU A 541 30.73 -19.08 -4.85
C LEU A 541 31.53 -19.78 -5.94
N SER A 542 31.03 -19.70 -7.16
CA SER A 542 31.74 -20.14 -8.37
C SER A 542 31.71 -19.06 -9.43
N PHE A 543 32.86 -18.88 -10.09
CA PHE A 543 33.05 -17.90 -11.16
C PHE A 543 33.27 -18.64 -12.48
N GLU A 544 32.42 -18.38 -13.46
CA GLU A 544 32.48 -19.00 -14.79
C GLU A 544 32.78 -17.94 -15.84
N THR A 545 33.58 -18.28 -16.86
CA THR A 545 33.82 -17.35 -17.98
C THR A 545 32.87 -17.70 -19.12
N THR A 546 31.94 -16.80 -19.42
CA THR A 546 31.00 -16.94 -20.54
C THR A 546 31.42 -16.06 -21.72
N ALA A 547 30.78 -16.24 -22.88
CA ALA A 547 30.99 -15.36 -24.04
C ALA A 547 30.66 -13.87 -23.75
N GLY A 548 29.92 -13.58 -22.68
CA GLY A 548 29.57 -12.23 -22.23
C GLY A 548 30.49 -11.65 -21.15
N GLY A 549 31.48 -12.40 -20.66
CA GLY A 549 32.37 -12.01 -19.56
C GLY A 549 32.34 -12.99 -18.39
N VAL A 550 32.94 -12.58 -17.27
CA VAL A 550 32.90 -13.35 -16.00
C VAL A 550 31.47 -13.34 -15.46
N ASP A 551 30.96 -14.52 -15.15
CA ASP A 551 29.65 -14.78 -14.58
C ASP A 551 29.79 -15.38 -13.18
N LEU A 552 28.78 -15.17 -12.34
CA LEU A 552 28.77 -15.59 -10.94
C LEU A 552 27.63 -16.57 -10.69
N SER A 553 27.94 -17.71 -10.11
CA SER A 553 26.95 -18.64 -9.58
C SER A 553 27.11 -18.77 -8.06
N VAL A 554 25.96 -18.84 -7.38
CA VAL A 554 25.85 -19.01 -5.94
C VAL A 554 25.09 -20.31 -5.68
N ALA A 555 25.67 -21.21 -4.90
CA ALA A 555 25.05 -22.49 -4.57
C ALA A 555 23.68 -22.30 -3.90
N GLN A 556 22.75 -23.21 -4.23
CA GLN A 556 21.44 -23.24 -3.58
C GLN A 556 21.59 -23.57 -2.09
N LEU A 557 20.71 -23.02 -1.27
CA LEU A 557 20.68 -23.33 0.15
C LEU A 557 20.13 -24.75 0.34
N ASP A 558 20.87 -25.59 1.05
CA ASP A 558 20.39 -26.90 1.46
C ASP A 558 19.17 -26.77 2.37
N LYS A 559 18.28 -27.75 2.27
CA LYS A 559 17.12 -27.85 3.16
C LYS A 559 17.62 -28.08 4.59
N ILE A 560 17.14 -27.28 5.53
CA ILE A 560 17.39 -27.48 6.96
C ILE A 560 16.62 -28.73 7.39
N GLU A 561 17.32 -29.73 7.92
CA GLU A 561 16.68 -30.86 8.57
C GLU A 561 15.93 -30.39 9.81
N GLU A 562 14.66 -30.76 9.92
CA GLU A 562 13.88 -30.45 11.11
C GLU A 562 14.31 -31.40 12.24
N PRO A 563 14.74 -30.88 13.41
CA PRO A 563 15.14 -31.74 14.50
C PRO A 563 13.94 -32.59 14.98
N PRO A 564 14.14 -33.85 15.40
CA PRO A 564 13.06 -34.69 15.92
C PRO A 564 12.28 -34.05 17.07
N SER A 565 12.94 -33.20 17.89
CA SER A 565 12.28 -32.46 18.97
C SER A 565 11.28 -31.43 18.47
N LEU A 566 11.57 -30.70 17.38
CA LEU A 566 10.63 -29.77 16.75
C LEU A 566 9.40 -30.50 16.19
N VAL A 567 9.61 -31.64 15.54
CA VAL A 567 8.52 -32.45 14.98
C VAL A 567 7.62 -32.96 16.12
N ALA A 568 8.21 -33.51 17.18
CA ALA A 568 7.48 -33.97 18.36
C ALA A 568 6.70 -32.82 19.03
N LEU A 569 7.33 -31.67 19.25
CA LEU A 569 6.69 -30.49 19.84
C LEU A 569 5.49 -30.02 19.01
N ARG A 570 5.63 -29.99 17.67
CA ARG A 570 4.55 -29.60 16.76
C ARG A 570 3.36 -30.55 16.88
N THR A 571 3.61 -31.86 16.90
CA THR A 571 2.56 -32.87 17.09
C THR A 571 1.85 -32.69 18.43
N GLU A 572 2.59 -32.52 19.54
CA GLU A 572 2.01 -32.34 20.88
C GLU A 572 1.14 -31.07 20.98
N ILE A 573 1.52 -30.00 20.29
CA ILE A 573 0.72 -28.78 20.19
C ILE A 573 -0.53 -29.03 19.35
N GLU A 574 -0.38 -29.59 18.14
CA GLU A 574 -1.49 -29.83 17.20
C GLU A 574 -2.58 -30.71 17.82
N THR A 575 -2.21 -31.77 18.54
CA THR A 575 -3.18 -32.66 19.20
C THR A 575 -3.89 -32.02 20.39
N ARG A 576 -3.37 -30.91 20.93
CA ARG A 576 -3.97 -30.15 22.04
C ARG A 576 -4.86 -28.99 21.58
N LEU A 577 -4.73 -28.53 20.33
CA LEU A 577 -5.50 -27.39 19.84
C LEU A 577 -7.01 -27.71 19.80
N PRO A 578 -7.88 -26.79 20.30
CA PRO A 578 -9.32 -26.98 20.22
C PRO A 578 -9.81 -27.04 18.77
N HIS A 579 -10.80 -27.89 18.51
CA HIS A 579 -11.58 -27.84 17.27
C HIS A 579 -12.57 -26.68 17.33
N VAL A 580 -12.65 -25.90 16.24
CA VAL A 580 -13.48 -24.70 16.19
C VAL A 580 -14.02 -24.43 14.79
N ASP A 581 -15.25 -23.95 14.70
CA ASP A 581 -15.81 -23.44 13.45
C ASP A 581 -15.32 -22.00 13.21
N LEU A 582 -14.95 -21.67 11.97
CA LEU A 582 -14.43 -20.33 11.62
C LEU A 582 -15.30 -19.14 12.13
N PRO A 583 -16.64 -19.15 12.08
CA PRO A 583 -17.45 -18.05 12.61
C PRO A 583 -17.31 -17.88 14.13
N GLU A 584 -17.20 -18.97 14.88
CA GLU A 584 -16.99 -18.90 16.33
C GLU A 584 -15.61 -18.36 16.67
N LEU A 585 -14.59 -18.76 15.89
CA LEU A 585 -13.23 -18.25 16.00
C LEU A 585 -13.21 -16.72 15.82
N ILE A 586 -13.91 -16.19 14.81
CA ILE A 586 -14.01 -14.75 14.56
C ILE A 586 -14.69 -14.03 15.74
N LEU A 587 -15.78 -14.59 16.28
CA LEU A 587 -16.47 -14.02 17.45
C LEU A 587 -15.61 -14.03 18.71
N GLU A 588 -14.84 -15.10 18.92
CA GLU A 588 -13.93 -15.21 20.05
C GLU A 588 -12.83 -14.14 19.99
N ILE A 589 -12.18 -13.98 18.83
CA ILE A 589 -11.19 -12.92 18.66
C ILE A 589 -11.82 -11.53 18.76
N GLN A 590 -13.07 -11.37 18.33
CA GLN A 590 -13.82 -10.14 18.55
C GLN A 590 -14.02 -9.87 20.05
N ALA A 591 -14.42 -10.86 20.83
CA ALA A 591 -14.61 -10.70 22.28
C ALA A 591 -13.31 -10.32 23.00
N ARG A 592 -12.16 -10.81 22.52
CA ARG A 592 -10.84 -10.53 23.10
C ARG A 592 -10.26 -9.17 22.72
N THR A 593 -10.46 -8.74 21.47
CA THR A 593 -9.77 -7.57 20.91
C THR A 593 -10.65 -6.36 20.68
N GLY A 594 -11.97 -6.55 20.60
CA GLY A 594 -12.90 -5.48 20.23
C GLY A 594 -12.75 -4.99 18.78
N PHE A 595 -12.08 -5.74 17.88
CA PHE A 595 -11.76 -5.25 16.53
C PHE A 595 -12.99 -4.76 15.73
N ALA A 596 -14.18 -5.34 15.95
CA ALA A 596 -15.43 -4.96 15.30
C ALA A 596 -15.91 -3.55 15.69
N GLU A 597 -15.45 -2.99 16.83
CA GLU A 597 -15.74 -1.61 17.24
C GLU A 597 -15.10 -0.58 16.30
N HIS A 598 -14.05 -0.98 15.57
CA HIS A 598 -13.42 -0.15 14.54
C HIS A 598 -14.29 -0.01 13.28
N PHE A 599 -15.26 -0.90 13.09
CA PHE A 599 -16.28 -0.78 12.05
C PHE A 599 -17.31 0.25 12.51
N THR A 600 -17.05 1.50 12.16
CA THR A 600 -17.95 2.62 12.49
C THR A 600 -19.00 2.79 11.40
N HIS A 601 -20.08 3.52 11.67
CA HIS A 601 -21.07 3.86 10.64
C HIS A 601 -20.54 4.99 9.73
N ALA A 602 -20.75 4.89 8.40
CA ALA A 602 -20.25 5.85 7.41
C ALA A 602 -20.73 7.30 7.62
N SER A 603 -21.92 7.49 8.21
CA SER A 603 -22.45 8.83 8.54
C SER A 603 -21.87 9.42 9.84
N GLU A 604 -21.00 8.70 10.55
CA GLU A 604 -20.39 9.03 11.86
C GLU A 604 -21.38 9.39 13.00
N GLY A 605 -22.69 9.37 12.74
CA GLY A 605 -23.73 9.43 13.76
C GLY A 605 -23.86 8.05 14.39
N GLY A 606 -23.88 7.97 15.72
CA GLY A 606 -23.98 6.73 16.47
C GLY A 606 -25.23 5.94 16.10
N SER A 607 -25.11 5.08 15.08
CA SER A 607 -26.14 4.11 14.73
C SER A 607 -26.12 3.06 15.83
N ARG A 608 -27.17 3.06 16.65
CA ARG A 608 -27.37 2.07 17.69
C ARG A 608 -28.10 0.91 17.07
N ALA A 609 -27.41 -0.21 16.97
CA ALA A 609 -28.08 -1.45 16.67
C ALA A 609 -27.39 -2.58 17.42
N GLU A 610 -28.20 -3.38 18.10
CA GLU A 610 -27.76 -4.50 18.92
C GLU A 610 -27.02 -5.54 18.05
N ASP A 611 -26.09 -6.26 18.68
CA ASP A 611 -25.30 -7.34 18.08
C ASP A 611 -24.64 -6.94 16.75
N ILE A 612 -24.17 -5.69 16.67
CA ILE A 612 -23.47 -5.19 15.49
C ILE A 612 -22.18 -5.99 15.24
N ALA A 613 -21.49 -6.39 16.31
CA ALA A 613 -20.28 -7.21 16.24
C ALA A 613 -20.53 -8.55 15.53
N THR A 614 -21.66 -9.21 15.83
CA THR A 614 -22.11 -10.43 15.16
C THR A 614 -22.39 -10.17 13.68
N SER A 615 -23.10 -9.08 13.38
CA SER A 615 -23.42 -8.69 12.00
C SER A 615 -22.16 -8.39 11.18
N VAL A 616 -21.18 -7.69 11.78
CA VAL A 616 -19.87 -7.37 11.17
C VAL A 616 -19.07 -8.64 10.93
N SER A 617 -19.00 -9.53 11.92
CA SER A 617 -18.30 -10.82 11.82
C SER A 617 -18.88 -11.68 10.69
N ALA A 618 -20.20 -11.71 10.56
CA ALA A 618 -20.87 -12.42 9.46
C ALA A 618 -20.58 -11.79 8.09
N VAL A 619 -20.57 -10.45 7.97
CA VAL A 619 -20.19 -9.80 6.72
C VAL A 619 -18.73 -10.10 6.35
N LEU A 620 -17.80 -10.01 7.31
CA LEU A 620 -16.40 -10.33 7.09
C LEU A 620 -16.21 -11.77 6.62
N LEU A 621 -16.90 -12.72 7.25
CA LEU A 621 -16.90 -14.11 6.86
C LEU A 621 -17.44 -14.32 5.44
N ALA A 622 -18.57 -13.68 5.08
CA ALA A 622 -19.16 -13.80 3.74
C ALA A 622 -18.22 -13.29 2.64
N GLU A 623 -17.52 -12.19 2.89
CA GLU A 623 -16.56 -11.61 1.95
C GLU A 623 -15.28 -12.46 1.86
N ALA A 624 -14.69 -12.82 3.01
CA ALA A 624 -13.46 -13.60 3.11
C ALA A 624 -13.62 -15.02 2.54
N CYS A 625 -14.74 -15.69 2.80
CA CYS A 625 -15.01 -17.03 2.26
C CYS A 625 -15.53 -17.02 0.82
N ASN A 626 -15.84 -15.84 0.26
CA ASN A 626 -16.45 -15.68 -1.07
C ASN A 626 -17.78 -16.43 -1.27
N THR A 627 -18.52 -16.68 -0.19
CA THR A 627 -19.78 -17.44 -0.19
C THR A 627 -21.02 -16.57 -0.40
N GLY A 628 -20.91 -15.27 -0.13
CA GLY A 628 -22.07 -14.36 -0.05
C GLY A 628 -22.88 -14.56 1.23
N PHE A 629 -23.99 -13.82 1.39
CA PHE A 629 -24.73 -13.82 2.66
C PHE A 629 -25.61 -15.04 2.88
N GLU A 630 -26.07 -15.72 1.82
CA GLU A 630 -27.14 -16.72 1.93
C GLU A 630 -26.86 -17.83 2.96
N PRO A 631 -25.64 -18.41 3.04
CA PRO A 631 -25.35 -19.45 4.05
C PRO A 631 -25.41 -18.94 5.50
N LEU A 632 -25.24 -17.64 5.71
CA LEU A 632 -25.17 -16.99 7.01
C LEU A 632 -26.52 -16.44 7.49
N VAL A 633 -27.52 -16.37 6.60
CA VAL A 633 -28.82 -15.79 6.94
C VAL A 633 -29.56 -16.68 7.95
N ARG A 634 -30.06 -16.07 9.01
CA ARG A 634 -30.92 -16.70 10.03
C ARG A 634 -32.17 -15.83 10.22
N ARG A 635 -33.35 -16.45 10.27
CA ARG A 635 -34.64 -15.72 10.38
C ARG A 635 -34.96 -15.34 11.82
N ASP A 636 -34.52 -16.19 12.73
CA ASP A 636 -34.60 -16.15 14.19
C ASP A 636 -33.61 -15.16 14.83
N SER A 637 -32.53 -14.77 14.14
CA SER A 637 -31.58 -13.76 14.60
C SER A 637 -31.70 -12.43 13.82
N PRO A 638 -32.12 -11.31 14.44
CA PRO A 638 -32.15 -10.00 13.78
C PRO A 638 -30.80 -9.55 13.22
N ALA A 639 -29.70 -9.88 13.90
CA ALA A 639 -28.33 -9.56 13.51
C ALA A 639 -27.90 -10.24 12.19
N LEU A 640 -28.46 -11.42 11.90
CA LEU A 640 -28.11 -12.24 10.75
C LEU A 640 -29.17 -12.20 9.63
N ARG A 641 -30.10 -11.24 9.66
CA ARG A 641 -31.04 -11.05 8.55
C ARG A 641 -30.33 -10.53 7.31
N ARG A 642 -30.76 -10.96 6.11
CA ARG A 642 -30.19 -10.51 4.83
C ARG A 642 -30.13 -8.98 4.68
N SER A 643 -31.22 -8.30 5.07
CA SER A 643 -31.29 -6.83 5.03
C SER A 643 -30.29 -6.18 6.00
N ARG A 644 -30.09 -6.79 7.18
CA ARG A 644 -29.13 -6.36 8.19
C ARG A 644 -27.70 -6.51 7.70
N LEU A 645 -27.31 -7.68 7.19
CA LEU A 645 -25.98 -7.93 6.65
C LEU A 645 -25.65 -7.01 5.47
N SER A 646 -26.61 -6.81 4.55
CA SER A 646 -26.43 -5.86 3.44
C SER A 646 -26.27 -4.43 3.92
N TRP A 647 -26.99 -4.02 4.97
CA TRP A 647 -26.85 -2.68 5.56
C TRP A 647 -25.50 -2.51 6.25
N VAL A 648 -25.02 -3.53 6.97
CA VAL A 648 -23.69 -3.52 7.59
C VAL A 648 -22.59 -3.42 6.54
N LYS A 649 -22.61 -4.26 5.50
CA LYS A 649 -21.65 -4.17 4.39
C LYS A 649 -21.58 -2.75 3.81
N GLN A 650 -22.71 -2.12 3.55
CA GLN A 650 -22.76 -0.78 2.93
C GLN A 650 -22.28 0.35 3.85
N ASN A 651 -22.51 0.25 5.16
CA ASN A 651 -22.31 1.38 6.07
C ASN A 651 -21.11 1.20 7.01
N PHE A 652 -20.54 0.00 7.10
CA PHE A 652 -19.52 -0.35 8.09
C PHE A 652 -18.24 -0.91 7.47
N LEU A 653 -18.35 -1.71 6.39
CA LEU A 653 -17.19 -2.26 5.68
C LEU A 653 -16.61 -1.20 4.73
N ARG A 654 -15.35 -0.84 4.92
CA ARG A 654 -14.59 0.09 4.07
C ARG A 654 -13.10 -0.03 4.36
N ALA A 655 -12.26 0.43 3.44
CA ALA A 655 -10.81 0.41 3.58
C ALA A 655 -10.32 0.99 4.92
N GLU A 656 -10.89 2.11 5.40
CA GLU A 656 -10.46 2.72 6.67
C GLU A 656 -10.82 1.88 7.89
N THR A 657 -12.00 1.26 7.91
CA THR A 657 -12.44 0.44 9.05
C THR A 657 -11.71 -0.89 9.06
N LEU A 658 -11.46 -1.47 7.89
CA LEU A 658 -10.60 -2.64 7.71
C LEU A 658 -9.18 -2.36 8.20
N THR A 659 -8.59 -1.23 7.81
CA THR A 659 -7.23 -0.82 8.23
C THR A 659 -7.14 -0.63 9.74
N ALA A 660 -8.12 0.08 10.34
CA ALA A 660 -8.14 0.30 11.78
C ALA A 660 -8.38 -0.99 12.59
N ALA A 661 -9.27 -1.87 12.12
CA ALA A 661 -9.47 -3.19 12.73
C ALA A 661 -8.22 -4.06 12.61
N ASN A 662 -7.52 -4.00 11.46
CA ASN A 662 -6.29 -4.71 11.24
C ASN A 662 -5.19 -4.27 12.20
N ALA A 663 -5.04 -2.95 12.43
CA ALA A 663 -4.09 -2.42 13.39
C ALA A 663 -4.34 -2.93 14.82
N ALA A 664 -5.61 -3.07 15.24
CA ALA A 664 -5.95 -3.65 16.53
C ALA A 664 -5.58 -5.13 16.64
N LEU A 665 -5.79 -5.92 15.57
CA LEU A 665 -5.38 -7.33 15.54
C LEU A 665 -3.85 -7.49 15.55
N VAL A 666 -3.12 -6.63 14.85
CA VAL A 666 -1.65 -6.64 14.84
C VAL A 666 -1.11 -6.30 16.23
N ALA A 667 -1.68 -5.30 16.91
CA ALA A 667 -1.29 -4.96 18.28
C ALA A 667 -1.58 -6.11 19.26
N ALA A 668 -2.73 -6.78 19.11
CA ALA A 668 -3.07 -7.94 19.91
C ALA A 668 -2.10 -9.11 19.67
N GLN A 669 -1.69 -9.37 18.43
CA GLN A 669 -0.66 -10.37 18.11
C GLN A 669 0.66 -10.04 18.78
N ASN A 670 1.13 -8.79 18.67
CA ASN A 670 2.41 -8.36 19.22
C ASN A 670 2.45 -8.40 20.76
N ALA A 671 1.30 -8.45 21.41
CA ALA A 671 1.18 -8.64 22.85
C ALA A 671 1.37 -10.11 23.29
N VAL A 672 1.26 -11.09 22.38
CA VAL A 672 1.41 -12.52 22.72
C VAL A 672 2.89 -12.89 22.85
N PRO A 673 3.34 -13.54 23.94
CA PRO A 673 4.75 -13.91 24.14
C PRO A 673 5.33 -14.75 23.00
N LEU A 674 4.59 -15.76 22.53
CA LEU A 674 4.98 -16.58 21.39
C LEU A 674 5.27 -15.74 20.13
N ALA A 675 4.48 -14.71 19.84
CA ALA A 675 4.68 -13.88 18.65
C ALA A 675 6.05 -13.17 18.67
N ARG A 676 6.47 -12.69 19.85
CA ARG A 676 7.77 -12.02 20.03
C ARG A 676 8.96 -12.96 19.90
N SER A 677 8.76 -14.27 20.00
CA SER A 677 9.80 -15.26 19.75
C SER A 677 10.14 -15.42 18.26
N TRP A 678 9.23 -15.03 17.35
CA TRP A 678 9.45 -15.11 15.90
C TRP A 678 10.12 -13.86 15.31
N GLY A 679 9.97 -12.70 15.97
CA GLY A 679 10.53 -11.42 15.57
C GLY A 679 9.91 -10.23 16.32
N GLY A 680 10.59 -9.07 16.29
CA GLY A 680 10.13 -7.82 16.93
C GLY A 680 9.26 -6.94 16.03
N GLY A 681 8.96 -7.39 14.80
CA GLY A 681 8.24 -6.59 13.82
C GLY A 681 9.13 -5.67 12.99
N GLU A 682 10.46 -5.84 13.06
CA GLU A 682 11.42 -5.05 12.26
C GLU A 682 11.58 -5.57 10.83
N VAL A 683 11.13 -6.80 10.55
CA VAL A 683 11.20 -7.41 9.22
C VAL A 683 9.79 -7.63 8.65
N ALA A 684 9.63 -7.33 7.37
CA ALA A 684 8.43 -7.69 6.63
C ALA A 684 8.75 -8.18 5.22
N SER A 685 7.89 -9.02 4.65
CA SER A 685 7.94 -9.46 3.26
C SER A 685 6.71 -9.03 2.50
N ALA A 686 6.88 -8.60 1.26
CA ALA A 686 5.78 -8.31 0.37
C ALA A 686 5.68 -9.32 -0.79
N ASP A 687 4.50 -9.94 -0.91
CA ASP A 687 4.24 -10.96 -1.93
C ASP A 687 2.77 -10.90 -2.43
N GLY A 688 2.53 -11.42 -3.65
CA GLY A 688 1.27 -11.31 -4.38
C GLY A 688 0.49 -12.61 -4.47
N LEU A 689 -0.71 -12.65 -3.88
CA LEU A 689 -1.67 -13.74 -4.10
C LEU A 689 -2.57 -13.43 -5.30
N ARG A 690 -2.64 -14.35 -6.27
CA ARG A 690 -3.27 -14.11 -7.57
C ARG A 690 -4.66 -14.76 -7.64
N PHE A 691 -5.64 -14.02 -8.15
CA PHE A 691 -7.04 -14.45 -8.29
C PHE A 691 -7.54 -14.28 -9.72
N VAL A 692 -8.21 -15.30 -10.25
CA VAL A 692 -8.94 -15.23 -11.51
C VAL A 692 -10.18 -14.34 -11.33
N VAL A 693 -10.42 -13.47 -12.31
CA VAL A 693 -11.60 -12.59 -12.38
C VAL A 693 -12.39 -12.91 -13.65
N PRO A 694 -13.41 -13.78 -13.57
CA PRO A 694 -14.18 -14.21 -14.75
C PRO A 694 -15.18 -13.15 -15.22
N VAL A 695 -15.47 -12.14 -14.40
CA VAL A 695 -16.36 -11.04 -14.76
C VAL A 695 -15.62 -9.99 -15.58
N ARG A 696 -16.32 -9.34 -16.52
CA ARG A 696 -15.76 -8.21 -17.27
C ARG A 696 -15.50 -7.04 -16.33
N THR A 697 -14.25 -6.60 -16.24
CA THR A 697 -13.82 -5.43 -15.48
C THR A 697 -12.63 -4.77 -16.18
N ILE A 698 -12.51 -3.45 -16.04
CA ILE A 698 -11.33 -2.72 -16.50
C ILE A 698 -10.11 -2.92 -15.58
N HIS A 699 -10.31 -3.47 -14.38
CA HIS A 699 -9.29 -3.60 -13.33
C HIS A 699 -8.59 -4.96 -13.29
N SER A 700 -8.90 -5.88 -14.21
CA SER A 700 -8.18 -7.16 -14.35
C SER A 700 -7.25 -7.16 -15.57
N GLY A 701 -6.14 -7.91 -15.47
CA GLY A 701 -5.12 -8.00 -16.52
C GLY A 701 -4.94 -9.44 -17.02
N PRO A 702 -4.61 -9.66 -18.30
CA PRO A 702 -4.19 -10.96 -18.79
C PRO A 702 -2.75 -11.26 -18.34
N ASN A 703 -2.47 -12.48 -17.90
CA ASN A 703 -1.10 -12.93 -17.66
C ASN A 703 -1.03 -14.43 -17.92
N PRO A 704 -0.56 -14.87 -19.11
CA PRO A 704 -0.59 -16.29 -19.49
C PRO A 704 0.11 -17.21 -18.50
N HIS A 705 1.16 -16.74 -17.84
CA HIS A 705 1.89 -17.51 -16.84
C HIS A 705 1.03 -17.83 -15.60
N TYR A 706 0.16 -16.91 -15.18
CA TYR A 706 -0.62 -17.07 -13.94
C TYR A 706 -2.11 -17.39 -14.15
N PHE A 707 -2.69 -16.96 -15.28
CA PHE A 707 -4.13 -17.04 -15.55
C PHE A 707 -4.44 -17.79 -16.85
N GLY A 708 -3.44 -18.29 -17.58
CA GLY A 708 -3.64 -18.90 -18.90
C GLY A 708 -4.34 -17.93 -19.86
N HIS A 709 -5.49 -18.32 -20.40
CA HIS A 709 -6.30 -17.49 -21.31
C HIS A 709 -7.24 -16.52 -20.56
N GLU A 710 -7.30 -16.63 -19.23
CA GLU A 710 -8.17 -15.82 -18.39
C GLU A 710 -7.46 -14.53 -17.94
N ARG A 711 -8.16 -13.76 -17.12
CA ARG A 711 -7.67 -12.51 -16.54
C ARG A 711 -7.78 -12.55 -15.05
N GLY A 712 -6.92 -11.81 -14.38
CA GLY A 712 -6.91 -11.80 -12.93
C GLY A 712 -6.41 -10.50 -12.31
N VAL A 713 -6.44 -10.51 -10.98
CA VAL A 713 -5.88 -9.49 -10.11
C VAL A 713 -4.89 -10.15 -9.16
N THR A 714 -3.91 -9.37 -8.72
CA THR A 714 -2.99 -9.75 -7.66
C THR A 714 -3.34 -8.96 -6.41
N TRP A 715 -3.52 -9.67 -5.30
CA TRP A 715 -3.60 -9.13 -3.95
C TRP A 715 -2.19 -9.10 -3.36
N TYR A 716 -1.56 -7.93 -3.42
CA TYR A 716 -0.19 -7.73 -2.98
C TYR A 716 -0.19 -7.35 -1.50
N ASN A 717 0.34 -8.23 -0.64
CA ASN A 717 0.27 -8.11 0.82
C ASN A 717 1.65 -7.96 1.46
N LEU A 718 1.72 -7.21 2.56
CA LEU A 718 2.90 -7.05 3.39
C LEU A 718 2.69 -7.84 4.68
N ALA A 719 3.54 -8.83 4.94
CA ALA A 719 3.47 -9.68 6.12
C ALA A 719 4.70 -9.47 7.00
N SER A 720 4.51 -9.34 8.31
CA SER A 720 5.58 -9.24 9.30
C SER A 720 6.26 -10.59 9.55
N ASP A 721 7.40 -10.55 10.23
CA ASP A 721 8.05 -11.70 10.86
C ASP A 721 7.23 -12.33 12.01
N GLN A 722 6.17 -11.66 12.48
CA GLN A 722 5.18 -12.17 13.43
C GLN A 722 3.95 -12.82 12.78
N TYR A 723 4.02 -13.15 11.48
CA TYR A 723 2.96 -13.78 10.66
C TYR A 723 1.71 -12.92 10.39
N THR A 724 1.67 -11.67 10.85
CA THR A 724 0.54 -10.75 10.61
C THR A 724 0.66 -10.00 9.29
N GLY A 725 -0.45 -9.86 8.58
CA GLY A 725 -0.55 -8.96 7.43
C GLY A 725 -0.70 -7.51 7.89
N LEU A 726 0.24 -6.64 7.52
CA LEU A 726 0.26 -5.22 7.93
C LEU A 726 -0.58 -4.34 7.01
N ASN A 727 -0.47 -4.57 5.71
CA ASN A 727 -1.18 -3.83 4.68
C ASN A 727 -1.34 -4.70 3.43
N ALA A 728 -2.28 -4.37 2.56
CA ALA A 728 -2.44 -5.04 1.26
C ALA A 728 -3.14 -4.14 0.23
N ILE A 729 -2.82 -4.33 -1.05
CA ILE A 729 -3.44 -3.59 -2.15
C ILE A 729 -3.78 -4.51 -3.33
N THR A 730 -4.86 -4.18 -4.03
CA THR A 730 -5.30 -4.92 -5.21
C THR A 730 -4.70 -4.28 -6.47
N ILE A 731 -3.94 -5.06 -7.24
CA ILE A 731 -3.30 -4.61 -8.47
C ILE A 731 -3.79 -5.44 -9.67
N PRO A 732 -3.97 -4.85 -10.86
CA PRO A 732 -4.20 -5.61 -12.08
C PRO A 732 -3.04 -6.58 -12.36
N GLY A 733 -3.34 -7.83 -12.74
CA GLY A 733 -2.36 -8.93 -12.82
C GLY A 733 -1.21 -8.82 -13.85
N THR A 734 -1.07 -7.67 -14.50
CA THR A 734 -0.01 -7.35 -15.49
C THR A 734 1.09 -6.42 -14.98
N LEU A 735 0.89 -5.73 -13.86
CA LEU A 735 1.80 -4.68 -13.40
C LEU A 735 2.98 -5.28 -12.63
N ARG A 736 4.20 -4.74 -12.84
CA ARG A 736 5.38 -5.10 -12.05
C ARG A 736 5.14 -4.74 -10.58
N ASP A 737 5.13 -5.75 -9.71
CA ASP A 737 4.85 -5.63 -8.26
C ASP A 737 5.68 -4.54 -7.57
N SER A 738 6.90 -4.28 -8.07
CA SER A 738 7.81 -3.22 -7.60
C SER A 738 7.22 -1.81 -7.54
N LEU A 739 6.24 -1.50 -8.41
CA LEU A 739 5.60 -0.17 -8.48
C LEU A 739 4.72 0.12 -7.27
N TYR A 740 4.23 -0.92 -6.63
CA TYR A 740 3.18 -0.86 -5.63
C TYR A 740 3.71 -1.14 -4.22
N LEU A 741 4.88 -1.79 -4.14
CA LEU A 741 5.60 -2.06 -2.91
C LEU A 741 5.77 -0.81 -2.02
N LEU A 742 6.12 0.34 -2.60
CA LEU A 742 6.34 1.54 -1.80
C LEU A 742 5.06 2.04 -1.12
N ALA A 743 3.93 1.98 -1.82
CA ALA A 743 2.63 2.36 -1.24
C ALA A 743 2.24 1.37 -0.14
N LEU A 744 2.44 0.08 -0.38
CA LEU A 744 2.17 -0.97 0.58
C LEU A 744 2.93 -0.77 1.90
N VAL A 745 4.20 -0.38 1.84
CA VAL A 745 5.04 -0.13 3.03
C VAL A 745 4.72 1.19 3.71
N LEU A 746 4.58 2.29 2.95
CA LEU A 746 4.39 3.63 3.53
C LEU A 746 2.98 3.89 4.04
N GLU A 747 1.97 3.21 3.49
CA GLU A 747 0.55 3.41 3.83
C GLU A 747 0.05 2.41 4.88
N GLN A 748 0.96 1.71 5.58
CA GLN A 748 0.61 0.84 6.71
C GLN A 748 0.36 1.67 7.97
N GLU A 749 -0.71 1.36 8.73
CA GLU A 749 -1.13 2.10 9.93
C GLU A 749 -1.07 1.26 11.23
N THR A 750 -0.19 0.26 11.27
CA THR A 750 0.01 -0.62 12.43
C THR A 750 1.08 -0.09 13.38
N GLU A 751 1.15 -0.62 14.60
CA GLU A 751 2.20 -0.25 15.55
C GLU A 751 3.59 -0.80 15.18
N LEU A 752 3.64 -1.84 14.36
CA LEU A 752 4.89 -2.41 13.89
C LEU A 752 5.55 -1.47 12.88
N SER A 753 6.87 -1.34 12.99
CA SER A 753 7.68 -0.43 12.16
C SER A 753 8.79 -1.20 11.46
N PRO A 754 8.46 -2.02 10.44
CA PRO A 754 9.46 -2.80 9.73
C PRO A 754 10.46 -1.88 9.04
N THR A 755 11.74 -2.16 9.25
CA THR A 755 12.88 -1.44 8.65
C THR A 755 13.53 -2.23 7.53
N GLU A 756 13.40 -3.57 7.54
CA GLU A 756 13.85 -4.45 6.47
C GLU A 756 12.66 -5.03 5.69
N ILE A 757 12.66 -4.82 4.38
CA ILE A 757 11.58 -5.23 3.47
C ILE A 757 12.11 -6.22 2.45
N MET A 758 11.54 -7.43 2.47
CA MET A 758 11.92 -8.55 1.59
C MET A 758 10.87 -8.77 0.50
N THR A 759 11.29 -9.15 -0.70
CA THR A 759 10.37 -9.47 -1.82
C THR A 759 10.92 -10.61 -2.66
N ASP A 760 10.08 -11.23 -3.48
CA ASP A 760 10.54 -12.18 -4.48
C ASP A 760 11.22 -11.49 -5.70
N THR A 761 11.86 -12.30 -6.54
CA THR A 761 12.76 -11.92 -7.64
C THR A 761 12.13 -11.00 -8.67
N ALA A 762 10.81 -11.09 -8.90
CA ALA A 762 10.10 -10.32 -9.93
C ALA A 762 9.97 -8.81 -9.64
N GLY A 763 10.43 -8.34 -8.47
CA GLY A 763 10.04 -7.05 -7.88
C GLY A 763 11.12 -5.98 -7.70
N TYR A 764 12.37 -6.15 -8.16
CA TYR A 764 13.40 -5.14 -7.89
C TYR A 764 13.84 -4.33 -9.12
N THR A 765 14.07 -3.03 -8.92
CA THR A 765 14.70 -2.12 -9.88
C THR A 765 15.70 -1.24 -9.15
N ASP A 766 16.69 -0.70 -9.84
CA ASP A 766 17.67 0.22 -9.23
C ASP A 766 16.95 1.39 -8.53
N THR A 767 15.92 1.96 -9.16
CA THR A 767 15.09 3.02 -8.57
C THR A 767 14.49 2.64 -7.22
N ILE A 768 14.05 1.39 -7.03
CA ILE A 768 13.47 0.91 -5.78
C ILE A 768 14.53 0.81 -4.68
N PHE A 769 15.72 0.27 -4.98
CA PHE A 769 16.84 0.30 -4.04
C PHE A 769 17.16 1.73 -3.59
N GLY A 770 17.19 2.68 -4.53
CA GLY A 770 17.47 4.08 -4.23
C GLY A 770 16.42 4.72 -3.32
N ILE A 771 15.13 4.52 -3.60
CA ILE A 771 14.06 5.18 -2.83
C ILE A 771 13.88 4.55 -1.44
N PHE A 772 14.07 3.24 -1.31
CA PHE A 772 14.01 2.56 0.00
C PHE A 772 15.12 3.06 0.92
N HIS A 773 16.35 3.18 0.38
CA HIS A 773 17.45 3.76 1.11
C HIS A 773 17.16 5.20 1.56
N LEU A 774 16.67 6.05 0.66
CA LEU A 774 16.27 7.43 0.98
C LEU A 774 15.07 7.56 1.93
N LEU A 775 14.40 6.46 2.27
CA LEU A 775 13.30 6.46 3.24
C LEU A 775 13.67 5.76 4.56
N GLY A 776 14.91 5.31 4.68
CA GLY A 776 15.47 4.64 5.85
C GLY A 776 15.18 3.14 5.91
N TYR A 777 14.81 2.51 4.78
CA TYR A 777 14.52 1.07 4.70
C TYR A 777 15.67 0.29 4.07
N GLN A 778 15.94 -0.89 4.62
CA GLN A 778 16.75 -1.92 3.99
C GLN A 778 15.86 -2.73 3.03
N PHE A 779 16.16 -2.69 1.73
CA PHE A 779 15.45 -3.49 0.74
C PHE A 779 16.25 -4.77 0.43
N SER A 780 15.62 -5.93 0.61
CA SER A 780 16.28 -7.24 0.60
C SER A 780 15.55 -8.25 -0.31
N PRO A 781 15.53 -8.06 -1.64
CA PRO A 781 14.82 -8.94 -2.57
C PRO A 781 15.55 -10.26 -2.80
N ARG A 782 14.86 -11.41 -2.83
CA ARG A 782 15.47 -12.67 -3.26
C ARG A 782 15.96 -12.54 -4.71
N ILE A 783 17.19 -12.97 -4.96
CA ILE A 783 17.79 -13.02 -6.30
C ILE A 783 17.88 -14.48 -6.74
N ALA A 784 16.99 -14.92 -7.62
CA ALA A 784 17.01 -16.29 -8.15
C ALA A 784 18.16 -16.52 -9.15
N ASP A 785 18.47 -15.52 -9.98
CA ASP A 785 19.57 -15.53 -10.94
C ASP A 785 20.54 -14.38 -10.62
N ILE A 786 21.61 -14.71 -9.91
CA ILE A 786 22.65 -13.76 -9.51
C ILE A 786 23.64 -13.49 -10.66
N GLY A 787 23.82 -14.44 -11.59
CA GLY A 787 24.78 -14.32 -12.68
C GLY A 787 24.43 -13.20 -13.65
N GLY A 788 23.14 -13.04 -13.93
CA GLY A 788 22.63 -11.89 -14.71
C GLY A 788 22.73 -10.53 -14.02
N SER A 789 23.18 -10.45 -12.76
CA SER A 789 23.20 -9.19 -11.98
C SER A 789 24.44 -8.34 -12.26
N ARG A 790 24.20 -7.04 -12.52
CA ARG A 790 25.28 -6.06 -12.74
C ARG A 790 25.79 -5.49 -11.42
N PHE A 791 27.10 -5.60 -11.21
CA PHE A 791 27.83 -4.95 -10.13
C PHE A 791 28.46 -3.64 -10.61
N TRP A 792 28.52 -2.63 -9.73
CA TRP A 792 28.94 -1.28 -10.06
C TRP A 792 30.01 -0.76 -9.10
N ARG A 793 31.07 -0.13 -9.63
CA ARG A 793 32.12 0.53 -8.83
C ARG A 793 32.05 2.06 -8.93
N VAL A 794 32.57 2.73 -7.90
CA VAL A 794 32.71 4.20 -7.89
C VAL A 794 34.03 4.62 -8.54
N ASP A 795 35.14 4.09 -8.04
CA ASP A 795 36.47 4.32 -8.61
C ASP A 795 36.76 3.30 -9.72
N ARG A 796 37.17 3.81 -10.89
CA ARG A 796 37.56 2.98 -12.04
C ARG A 796 38.91 2.29 -11.82
N LYS A 797 39.77 2.84 -10.97
CA LYS A 797 41.13 2.35 -10.73
C LYS A 797 41.24 1.39 -9.55
N ALA A 798 40.17 1.21 -8.77
CA ALA A 798 40.15 0.25 -7.69
C ALA A 798 40.31 -1.17 -8.26
N ASP A 799 41.16 -1.96 -7.61
CA ASP A 799 41.41 -3.37 -7.89
C ASP A 799 40.70 -4.22 -6.84
N TYR A 800 39.80 -5.09 -7.30
CA TYR A 800 39.03 -6.01 -6.45
C TYR A 800 39.34 -7.48 -6.76
N GLY A 801 40.46 -7.75 -7.43
CA GLY A 801 40.92 -9.10 -7.76
C GLY A 801 39.89 -9.88 -8.57
N LEU A 802 39.47 -11.04 -8.05
CA LEU A 802 38.51 -11.95 -8.70
C LEU A 802 37.17 -11.29 -9.05
N LEU A 803 36.78 -10.22 -8.36
CA LEU A 803 35.52 -9.51 -8.58
C LEU A 803 35.60 -8.45 -9.70
N ASP A 804 36.79 -8.20 -10.27
CA ASP A 804 36.95 -7.12 -11.26
C ASP A 804 36.12 -7.33 -12.52
N GLY A 805 36.01 -8.58 -12.99
CA GLY A 805 35.19 -8.95 -14.12
C GLY A 805 33.70 -8.64 -13.91
N LEU A 806 33.21 -8.80 -12.67
CA LEU A 806 31.81 -8.49 -12.31
C LEU A 806 31.58 -6.98 -12.16
N ALA A 807 32.54 -6.27 -11.57
CA ALA A 807 32.44 -4.84 -11.29
C ALA A 807 32.72 -3.94 -12.52
N ALA A 808 32.45 -4.38 -13.75
CA ALA A 808 32.82 -3.64 -14.97
C ALA A 808 32.11 -2.27 -15.16
N ASN A 809 31.02 -2.01 -14.43
CA ASN A 809 30.20 -0.82 -14.62
C ASN A 809 30.52 0.29 -13.60
N ARG A 810 30.29 1.56 -13.98
CA ARG A 810 30.60 2.72 -13.14
C ARG A 810 29.36 3.52 -12.73
N ILE A 811 29.30 3.92 -11.46
CA ILE A 811 28.25 4.78 -10.90
C ILE A 811 28.53 6.25 -11.24
N ASN A 812 27.53 6.99 -11.69
CA ASN A 812 27.64 8.44 -11.89
C ASN A 812 27.33 9.21 -10.61
N VAL A 813 28.31 9.28 -9.70
CA VAL A 813 28.20 9.97 -8.40
C VAL A 813 27.87 11.46 -8.55
N ARG A 814 28.40 12.12 -9.59
CA ARG A 814 28.12 13.54 -9.87
C ARG A 814 26.64 13.79 -10.14
N LEU A 815 25.98 12.91 -10.89
CA LEU A 815 24.55 13.04 -11.15
C LEU A 815 23.71 12.91 -9.86
N ILE A 816 24.16 12.10 -8.91
CA ILE A 816 23.51 11.99 -7.59
C ILE A 816 23.69 13.30 -6.81
N ALA A 817 24.92 13.83 -6.78
CA ALA A 817 25.24 15.07 -6.07
C ALA A 817 24.45 16.27 -6.63
N ASP A 818 24.42 16.43 -7.96
CA ASP A 818 23.71 17.52 -8.65
C ASP A 818 22.20 17.54 -8.34
N HIS A 819 21.61 16.41 -7.94
CA HIS A 819 20.18 16.25 -7.66
C HIS A 819 19.88 15.82 -6.21
N TRP A 820 20.84 15.90 -5.30
CA TRP A 820 20.69 15.39 -3.94
C TRP A 820 19.52 16.03 -3.19
N ASP A 821 19.38 17.36 -3.28
CA ASP A 821 18.28 18.06 -2.61
C ASP A 821 16.91 17.68 -3.16
N ASP A 822 16.81 17.47 -4.48
CA ASP A 822 15.57 17.00 -5.11
C ASP A 822 15.20 15.58 -4.63
N LEU A 823 16.20 14.70 -4.43
CA LEU A 823 16.02 13.35 -3.89
C LEU A 823 15.56 13.38 -2.43
N LEU A 824 16.15 14.24 -1.60
CA LEU A 824 15.72 14.45 -0.21
C LEU A 824 14.30 15.01 -0.14
N ARG A 825 13.97 15.97 -1.01
CA ARG A 825 12.63 16.57 -1.09
C ARG A 825 11.57 15.56 -1.49
N LEU A 826 11.92 14.66 -2.42
CA LEU A 826 11.08 13.53 -2.82
C LEU A 826 10.80 12.61 -1.63
N ALA A 827 11.85 12.17 -0.94
CA ALA A 827 11.73 11.31 0.24
C ALA A 827 10.94 11.97 1.38
N GLY A 828 11.21 13.25 1.66
CA GLY A 828 10.50 14.02 2.68
C GLY A 828 9.01 14.17 2.36
N SER A 829 8.66 14.43 1.11
CA SER A 829 7.26 14.54 0.67
C SER A 829 6.50 13.22 0.81
N LEU A 830 7.17 12.09 0.60
CA LEU A 830 6.61 10.75 0.80
C LEU A 830 6.48 10.42 2.30
N LYS A 831 7.54 10.60 3.09
CA LYS A 831 7.57 10.26 4.52
C LYS A 831 6.58 11.09 5.34
N LEU A 832 6.35 12.35 4.93
CA LEU A 832 5.38 13.24 5.56
C LEU A 832 3.94 13.09 5.01
N GLY A 833 3.71 12.16 4.08
CA GLY A 833 2.39 11.87 3.52
C GLY A 833 1.79 12.99 2.68
N VAL A 834 2.61 13.95 2.22
CA VAL A 834 2.15 15.07 1.36
C VAL A 834 1.84 14.58 -0.05
N VAL A 835 2.54 13.53 -0.50
CA VAL A 835 2.31 12.84 -1.77
C VAL A 835 2.13 11.35 -1.54
N ARG A 836 1.15 10.74 -2.22
CA ARG A 836 0.95 9.28 -2.20
C ARG A 836 1.97 8.55 -3.07
N ALA A 837 2.53 7.46 -2.55
CA ALA A 837 3.56 6.69 -3.23
C ALA A 837 3.09 6.10 -4.56
N ALA A 838 1.84 5.60 -4.63
CA ALA A 838 1.29 4.97 -5.83
C ALA A 838 1.22 5.91 -7.06
N GLY A 839 1.10 7.22 -6.85
CA GLY A 839 1.09 8.21 -7.94
C GLY A 839 2.48 8.53 -8.48
N LEU A 840 3.53 8.30 -7.69
CA LEU A 840 4.90 8.73 -7.93
C LEU A 840 5.79 7.59 -8.46
N THR A 841 5.56 6.35 -8.04
CA THR A 841 6.32 5.18 -8.54
C THR A 841 6.18 5.01 -10.06
N ARG A 842 4.98 5.30 -10.61
CA ARG A 842 4.73 5.27 -12.07
C ARG A 842 5.57 6.28 -12.85
N THR A 843 5.87 7.45 -12.28
CA THR A 843 6.69 8.46 -12.96
C THR A 843 8.18 8.15 -12.88
N LEU A 844 8.62 7.52 -11.79
CA LEU A 844 10.03 7.21 -11.54
C LEU A 844 10.56 5.98 -12.30
N GLN A 845 9.71 5.01 -12.66
CA GLN A 845 10.13 3.76 -13.31
C GLN A 845 9.98 3.75 -14.85
N THR A 846 10.10 4.91 -15.50
CA THR A 846 9.99 4.97 -16.97
C THR A 846 11.27 4.49 -17.67
N ASN A 847 11.21 3.39 -18.41
CA ASN A 847 12.38 2.78 -19.08
C ASN A 847 12.88 3.55 -20.31
N ASP A 848 11.99 4.14 -21.12
CA ASP A 848 12.39 4.65 -22.44
C ASP A 848 13.12 6.00 -22.39
N ARG A 849 12.81 6.88 -21.42
CA ARG A 849 13.47 8.18 -21.16
C ARG A 849 13.22 8.66 -19.72
N PRO A 850 13.97 8.16 -18.72
CA PRO A 850 13.80 8.63 -17.35
C PRO A 850 14.19 10.10 -17.19
N MET A 851 13.42 10.85 -16.40
CA MET A 851 13.74 12.22 -15.96
C MET A 851 15.10 12.26 -15.26
N LYS A 852 15.79 13.41 -15.23
CA LYS A 852 17.10 13.54 -14.56
C LYS A 852 17.05 13.08 -13.09
N LEU A 853 16.00 13.44 -12.35
CA LEU A 853 15.77 12.96 -10.98
C LEU A 853 15.65 11.43 -10.89
N ALA A 854 14.90 10.81 -11.80
CA ALA A 854 14.76 9.36 -11.85
C ALA A 854 16.09 8.67 -12.20
N ARG A 855 16.92 9.28 -13.06
CA ARG A 855 18.27 8.80 -13.35
C ARG A 855 19.19 8.92 -12.14
N ALA A 856 19.17 10.06 -11.44
CA ALA A 856 19.94 10.25 -10.20
C ALA A 856 19.55 9.20 -9.14
N LEU A 857 18.25 8.94 -8.99
CA LEU A 857 17.72 7.91 -8.11
C LEU A 857 18.15 6.49 -8.55
N GLN A 858 18.21 6.21 -9.85
CA GLN A 858 18.75 4.95 -10.37
C GLN A 858 20.24 4.78 -10.09
N GLU A 859 21.05 5.83 -10.25
CA GLU A 859 22.49 5.78 -9.92
C GLU A 859 22.72 5.52 -8.42
N LEU A 860 21.99 6.20 -7.55
CA LEU A 860 21.99 5.90 -6.11
C LEU A 860 21.54 4.46 -5.86
N GLY A 861 20.49 4.04 -6.54
CA GLY A 861 19.98 2.67 -6.51
C GLY A 861 21.00 1.61 -6.87
N ARG A 862 21.81 1.83 -7.91
CA ARG A 862 22.89 0.93 -8.33
C ARG A 862 23.96 0.79 -7.25
N LEU A 863 24.29 1.88 -6.55
CA LEU A 863 25.21 1.87 -5.41
C LEU A 863 24.67 0.95 -4.31
N ILE A 864 23.46 1.23 -3.85
CA ILE A 864 22.82 0.49 -2.76
C ILE A 864 22.59 -0.98 -3.14
N LYS A 865 22.16 -1.23 -4.37
CA LYS A 865 22.01 -2.58 -4.91
C LYS A 865 23.32 -3.33 -4.91
N THR A 866 24.44 -2.71 -5.30
CA THR A 866 25.74 -3.39 -5.31
C THR A 866 26.19 -3.76 -3.89
N LEU A 867 26.02 -2.86 -2.92
CA LEU A 867 26.23 -3.17 -1.51
C LEU A 867 25.39 -4.36 -1.03
N TYR A 868 24.11 -4.40 -1.43
CA TYR A 868 23.22 -5.50 -1.14
C TYR A 868 23.70 -6.81 -1.77
N LEU A 869 24.05 -6.79 -3.06
CA LEU A 869 24.51 -7.98 -3.79
C LEU A 869 25.79 -8.56 -3.20
N LEU A 870 26.77 -7.72 -2.85
CA LEU A 870 28.01 -8.17 -2.21
C LEU A 870 27.72 -8.90 -0.89
N ARG A 871 26.85 -8.32 -0.04
CA ARG A 871 26.40 -9.01 1.18
C ARG A 871 25.64 -10.29 0.89
N PHE A 872 24.78 -10.30 -0.12
CA PHE A 872 23.96 -11.46 -0.48
C PHE A 872 24.82 -12.65 -0.93
N ILE A 873 25.87 -12.42 -1.71
CA ILE A 873 26.75 -13.51 -2.18
C ILE A 873 27.69 -13.99 -1.07
N ASP A 874 28.14 -13.09 -0.21
CA ASP A 874 29.10 -13.37 0.85
C ASP A 874 28.47 -14.07 2.07
N ASP A 875 27.28 -13.63 2.52
CA ASP A 875 26.66 -14.07 3.77
C ASP A 875 25.51 -15.07 3.53
N GLU A 876 25.76 -16.36 3.78
CA GLU A 876 24.74 -17.41 3.69
C GLU A 876 23.59 -17.20 4.69
N SER A 877 23.90 -16.76 5.91
CA SER A 877 22.89 -16.54 6.95
C SER A 877 21.89 -15.45 6.53
N TYR A 878 22.38 -14.42 5.83
CA TYR A 878 21.57 -13.37 5.26
C TYR A 878 20.64 -13.88 4.15
N ARG A 879 21.16 -14.68 3.22
CA ARG A 879 20.33 -15.35 2.18
C ARG A 879 19.24 -16.22 2.79
N ARG A 880 19.61 -17.00 3.82
CA ARG A 880 18.72 -17.91 4.53
C ARG A 880 17.60 -17.16 5.25
N ARG A 881 17.91 -16.04 5.91
CA ARG A 881 16.91 -15.18 6.55
C ARG A 881 15.87 -14.65 5.54
N ILE A 882 16.32 -14.20 4.37
CA ILE A 882 15.43 -13.74 3.29
C ILE A 882 14.50 -14.88 2.84
N LEU A 883 15.04 -16.09 2.64
CA LEU A 883 14.26 -17.24 2.21
C LEU A 883 13.21 -17.66 3.26
N ILE A 884 13.58 -17.70 4.55
CA ILE A 884 12.66 -18.03 5.65
C ILE A 884 11.46 -17.08 5.65
N GLN A 885 11.71 -15.77 5.56
CA GLN A 885 10.64 -14.79 5.60
C GLN A 885 9.72 -14.89 4.36
N LEU A 886 10.27 -15.16 3.17
CA LEU A 886 9.46 -15.38 1.96
C LEU A 886 8.60 -16.65 2.08
N ASN A 887 9.14 -17.73 2.63
CA ASN A 887 8.38 -18.97 2.88
C ASN A 887 7.21 -18.74 3.87
N ARG A 888 7.35 -17.84 4.85
CA ARG A 888 6.23 -17.43 5.72
C ARG A 888 5.11 -16.77 4.91
N GLY A 889 5.45 -15.90 3.96
CA GLY A 889 4.51 -15.30 3.02
C GLY A 889 3.73 -16.33 2.21
N GLU A 890 4.43 -17.31 1.64
CA GLU A 890 3.81 -18.40 0.85
C GLU A 890 2.85 -19.25 1.70
N ASN A 891 3.26 -19.64 2.91
CA ASN A 891 2.40 -20.38 3.83
C ASN A 891 1.16 -19.57 4.22
N ARG A 892 1.30 -18.25 4.41
CA ARG A 892 0.17 -17.37 4.69
C ARG A 892 -0.80 -17.30 3.51
N HIS A 893 -0.29 -17.32 2.27
CA HIS A 893 -1.13 -17.38 1.07
C HIS A 893 -1.87 -18.71 0.97
N ARG A 894 -1.27 -19.83 1.39
CA ARG A 894 -1.95 -21.14 1.48
C ARG A 894 -3.17 -21.06 2.41
N LEU A 895 -3.01 -20.50 3.62
CA LEU A 895 -4.12 -20.28 4.54
C LEU A 895 -5.20 -19.38 3.92
N ALA A 896 -4.81 -18.27 3.27
CA ALA A 896 -5.74 -17.38 2.60
C ALA A 896 -6.56 -18.07 1.49
N ARG A 897 -5.95 -18.97 0.71
CA ARG A 897 -6.65 -19.76 -0.32
C ARG A 897 -7.67 -20.73 0.28
N VAL A 898 -7.36 -21.34 1.42
CA VAL A 898 -8.27 -22.25 2.12
C VAL A 898 -9.49 -21.49 2.65
N ILE A 899 -9.29 -20.30 3.19
CA ILE A 899 -10.39 -19.42 3.61
C ILE A 899 -11.22 -19.00 2.38
N PHE A 900 -10.58 -18.55 1.30
CA PHE A 900 -11.24 -18.06 0.07
C PHE A 900 -11.70 -19.20 -0.87
N HIS A 901 -12.58 -20.08 -0.40
CA HIS A 901 -13.00 -21.28 -1.16
C HIS A 901 -14.28 -21.09 -2.01
N GLY A 902 -15.16 -20.16 -1.65
CA GLY A 902 -16.43 -19.93 -2.33
C GLY A 902 -16.25 -19.57 -3.81
N LYS A 903 -17.24 -19.94 -4.64
CA LYS A 903 -17.23 -19.69 -6.10
C LYS A 903 -15.94 -20.15 -6.80
N ARG A 904 -15.39 -21.31 -6.41
CA ARG A 904 -14.14 -21.88 -6.96
C ARG A 904 -12.91 -20.99 -6.74
N GLY A 905 -12.92 -20.13 -5.73
CA GLY A 905 -11.85 -19.17 -5.48
C GLY A 905 -11.76 -18.03 -6.52
N GLU A 906 -12.79 -17.88 -7.38
CA GLU A 906 -12.84 -16.81 -8.39
C GLU A 906 -13.40 -15.50 -7.80
N LEU A 907 -12.71 -14.39 -8.08
CA LEU A 907 -13.15 -13.06 -7.65
C LEU A 907 -14.16 -12.48 -8.66
N ARG A 908 -15.42 -12.31 -8.24
CA ARG A 908 -16.52 -11.86 -9.13
C ARG A 908 -16.93 -10.39 -8.96
N GLN A 909 -16.11 -9.58 -8.29
CA GLN A 909 -16.37 -8.15 -8.10
C GLN A 909 -15.94 -7.36 -9.34
N ARG A 910 -16.86 -6.53 -9.87
CA ARG A 910 -16.62 -5.74 -11.09
C ARG A 910 -15.79 -4.49 -10.83
N TYR A 911 -16.04 -3.83 -9.70
CA TYR A 911 -15.40 -2.57 -9.33
C TYR A 911 -14.21 -2.79 -8.42
N ARG A 912 -13.23 -1.90 -8.52
CA ARG A 912 -12.02 -1.94 -7.70
C ARG A 912 -12.33 -1.89 -6.20
N ASP A 913 -13.15 -0.95 -5.75
CA ASP A 913 -13.50 -0.82 -4.33
C ASP A 913 -14.12 -2.12 -3.79
N GLY A 914 -14.98 -2.78 -4.57
CA GLY A 914 -15.55 -4.08 -4.20
C GLY A 914 -14.50 -5.21 -4.13
N GLN A 915 -13.47 -5.17 -5.00
CA GLN A 915 -12.34 -6.11 -4.92
C GLN A 915 -11.47 -5.83 -3.68
N GLU A 916 -11.20 -4.56 -3.38
CA GLU A 916 -10.41 -4.12 -2.21
C GLU A 916 -11.12 -4.46 -0.90
N ASP A 917 -12.43 -4.19 -0.77
CA ASP A 917 -13.21 -4.55 0.43
C ASP A 917 -13.23 -6.07 0.65
N GLN A 918 -13.41 -6.86 -0.42
CA GLN A 918 -13.48 -8.31 -0.31
C GLN A 918 -12.11 -8.92 0.07
N LEU A 919 -11.04 -8.51 -0.60
CA LEU A 919 -9.68 -9.00 -0.32
C LEU A 919 -9.12 -8.43 1.00
N GLY A 920 -9.52 -7.22 1.39
CA GLY A 920 -9.24 -6.65 2.70
C GLY A 920 -9.92 -7.45 3.83
N SER A 921 -11.17 -7.89 3.62
CA SER A 921 -11.87 -8.78 4.55
C SER A 921 -11.16 -10.13 4.67
N LEU A 922 -10.69 -10.70 3.55
CA LEU A 922 -9.86 -11.91 3.55
C LEU A 922 -8.58 -11.70 4.38
N GLY A 923 -7.87 -10.59 4.16
CA GLY A 923 -6.66 -10.27 4.92
C GLY A 923 -6.89 -10.19 6.42
N LEU A 924 -7.98 -9.54 6.83
CA LEU A 924 -8.38 -9.41 8.23
C LEU A 924 -8.72 -10.78 8.85
N VAL A 925 -9.51 -11.62 8.17
CA VAL A 925 -9.86 -12.96 8.66
C VAL A 925 -8.63 -13.88 8.76
N VAL A 926 -7.67 -13.77 7.84
CA VAL A 926 -6.39 -14.49 7.98
C VAL A 926 -5.65 -14.06 9.24
N ASN A 927 -5.62 -12.76 9.55
CA ASN A 927 -4.98 -12.27 10.79
C ASN A 927 -5.75 -12.72 12.05
N VAL A 928 -7.08 -12.81 11.98
CA VAL A 928 -7.91 -13.38 13.06
C VAL A 928 -7.53 -14.84 13.32
N VAL A 929 -7.35 -15.67 12.28
CA VAL A 929 -6.90 -17.06 12.43
C VAL A 929 -5.48 -17.13 12.99
N VAL A 930 -4.55 -16.32 12.48
CA VAL A 930 -3.17 -16.26 12.99
C VAL A 930 -3.15 -15.90 14.49
N LEU A 931 -3.93 -14.91 14.91
CA LEU A 931 -4.02 -14.50 16.30
C LEU A 931 -4.60 -15.60 17.19
N TRP A 932 -5.69 -16.22 16.76
CA TRP A 932 -6.29 -17.33 17.51
C TRP A 932 -5.30 -18.49 17.67
N ASN A 933 -4.66 -18.92 16.59
CA ASN A 933 -3.66 -19.99 16.64
C ASN A 933 -2.51 -19.62 17.58
N THR A 934 -2.01 -18.38 17.51
CA THR A 934 -0.90 -17.93 18.37
C THR A 934 -1.29 -17.98 19.85
N ILE A 935 -2.50 -17.55 20.22
CA ILE A 935 -3.00 -17.58 21.61
C ILE A 935 -3.07 -19.02 22.14
N TYR A 936 -3.65 -19.94 21.36
CA TYR A 936 -3.82 -21.33 21.79
C TYR A 936 -2.52 -22.13 21.76
N MET A 937 -1.62 -21.84 20.81
CA MET A 937 -0.27 -22.41 20.82
C MET A 937 0.53 -21.94 22.04
N ASP A 938 0.45 -20.66 22.41
CA ASP A 938 1.11 -20.15 23.63
C ASP A 938 0.55 -20.81 24.89
N ALA A 939 -0.77 -21.00 24.98
CA ALA A 939 -1.41 -21.75 26.06
C ALA A 939 -0.95 -23.22 26.10
N ALA A 940 -0.88 -23.90 24.95
CA ALA A 940 -0.41 -25.28 24.86
C ALA A 940 1.06 -25.42 25.28
N LEU A 941 1.92 -24.47 24.89
CA LEU A 941 3.31 -24.42 25.33
C LEU A 941 3.43 -24.25 26.86
N ASN A 942 2.58 -23.40 27.45
CA ASN A 942 2.57 -23.20 28.90
C ASN A 942 2.08 -24.46 29.64
N GLN A 943 1.07 -25.16 29.12
CA GLN A 943 0.63 -26.44 29.65
C GLN A 943 1.73 -27.51 29.55
N LEU A 944 2.38 -27.65 28.40
CA LEU A 944 3.48 -28.61 28.20
C LEU A 944 4.63 -28.38 29.19
N ARG A 945 5.01 -27.11 29.42
CA ARG A 945 6.02 -26.77 30.44
C ARG A 945 5.57 -27.16 31.85
N ALA A 946 4.29 -26.96 32.17
CA ALA A 946 3.73 -27.35 33.47
C ALA A 946 3.64 -28.88 33.65
N GLU A 947 3.44 -29.62 32.55
CA GLU A 947 3.45 -31.09 32.50
C GLU A 947 4.87 -31.68 32.56
N GLY A 948 5.91 -30.84 32.56
CA GLY A 948 7.31 -31.27 32.58
C GLY A 948 7.87 -31.68 31.21
N TYR A 949 7.17 -31.37 30.12
CA TYR A 949 7.68 -31.58 28.76
C TYR A 949 8.82 -30.60 28.46
N GLU A 950 9.92 -31.08 27.88
CA GLU A 950 11.07 -30.25 27.52
C GLU A 950 10.75 -29.38 26.29
N VAL A 951 10.48 -28.09 26.51
CA VAL A 951 10.23 -27.11 25.45
C VAL A 951 11.49 -26.30 25.18
N LYS A 952 12.20 -26.63 24.10
CA LYS A 952 13.43 -25.92 23.69
C LYS A 952 13.09 -24.59 23.01
N SER A 953 13.81 -23.52 23.37
CA SER A 953 13.60 -22.18 22.78
C SER A 953 13.86 -22.14 21.28
N GLU A 954 14.83 -22.93 20.80
CA GLU A 954 15.13 -23.07 19.37
C GLU A 954 13.94 -23.65 18.60
N ASP A 955 13.30 -24.70 19.13
CA ASP A 955 12.13 -25.33 18.51
C ASP A 955 10.93 -24.36 18.49
N VAL A 956 10.73 -23.58 19.56
CA VAL A 956 9.65 -22.57 19.64
C VAL A 956 9.78 -21.52 18.54
N ALA A 957 11.00 -21.04 18.26
CA ALA A 957 11.26 -20.05 17.22
C ALA A 957 10.92 -20.55 15.80
N HIS A 958 10.82 -21.87 15.60
CA HIS A 958 10.47 -22.52 14.34
C HIS A 958 9.00 -22.94 14.21
N LEU A 959 8.17 -22.73 15.25
CA LEU A 959 6.73 -22.97 15.18
C LEU A 959 6.04 -21.98 14.23
N SER A 960 4.89 -22.37 13.68
CA SER A 960 4.09 -21.51 12.79
C SER A 960 2.62 -21.48 13.19
N PRO A 961 1.98 -20.30 13.28
CA PRO A 961 0.56 -20.16 13.57
C PRO A 961 -0.34 -20.32 12.34
N LEU A 962 0.18 -20.87 11.24
CA LEU A 962 -0.53 -20.94 9.95
C LEU A 962 -1.24 -22.29 9.73
N SER A 963 -1.24 -23.20 10.71
CA SER A 963 -1.98 -24.45 10.65
C SER A 963 -3.49 -24.19 10.70
N PHE A 964 -4.27 -25.05 10.03
CA PHE A 964 -5.73 -24.88 9.93
C PHE A 964 -6.50 -26.20 9.97
N GLY A 965 -5.84 -27.33 10.27
CA GLY A 965 -6.49 -28.65 10.32
C GLY A 965 -7.55 -28.77 11.41
N HIS A 966 -7.40 -28.02 12.51
CA HIS A 966 -8.36 -27.95 13.62
C HIS A 966 -9.53 -27.00 13.38
N ILE A 967 -9.52 -26.23 12.28
CA ILE A 967 -10.52 -25.21 11.99
C ILE A 967 -11.48 -25.71 10.90
N ASN A 968 -12.76 -25.80 11.23
CA ASN A 968 -13.77 -26.11 10.23
C ASN A 968 -14.15 -24.84 9.43
N MET A 969 -13.81 -24.86 8.13
CA MET A 969 -14.05 -23.77 7.19
C MET A 969 -15.40 -23.90 6.45
N LEU A 970 -16.08 -25.05 6.54
CA LEU A 970 -17.20 -25.42 5.67
C LEU A 970 -18.44 -25.88 6.46
N GLY A 971 -19.62 -25.63 5.87
CA GLY A 971 -20.87 -26.33 6.23
C GLY A 971 -21.54 -25.93 7.55
N ARG A 972 -20.81 -25.42 8.55
CA ARG A 972 -21.34 -24.98 9.85
C ARG A 972 -21.10 -23.49 10.04
N TYR A 973 -22.20 -22.74 10.09
CA TYR A 973 -22.19 -21.28 10.28
C TYR A 973 -22.96 -20.92 11.54
N ALA A 974 -22.39 -21.24 12.71
CA ALA A 974 -22.92 -20.91 14.02
C ALA A 974 -22.23 -19.66 14.58
N PHE A 975 -23.01 -18.64 14.90
CA PHE A 975 -22.52 -17.42 15.56
C PHE A 975 -22.83 -17.47 17.05
N THR A 976 -22.26 -18.47 17.71
CA THR A 976 -22.45 -18.75 19.14
C THR A 976 -21.12 -18.60 19.86
N LEU A 977 -21.10 -17.83 20.95
CA LEU A 977 -19.93 -17.70 21.80
C LEU A 977 -20.16 -18.54 23.07
N PRO A 978 -19.34 -19.56 23.35
CA PRO A 978 -19.46 -20.32 24.59
C PRO A 978 -19.32 -19.41 25.81
N GLU A 979 -20.06 -19.70 26.89
CA GLU A 979 -20.12 -18.84 28.08
C GLU A 979 -18.73 -18.64 28.74
N ILE A 980 -17.89 -19.68 28.74
CA ILE A 980 -16.50 -19.60 29.21
C ILE A 980 -15.70 -18.52 28.46
N ILE A 981 -15.92 -18.38 27.15
CA ILE A 981 -15.23 -17.39 26.31
C ILE A 981 -15.81 -16.00 26.55
N ALA A 982 -17.12 -15.90 26.78
CA ALA A 982 -17.77 -14.64 27.16
C ALA A 982 -17.23 -14.09 28.50
N ARG A 983 -16.75 -14.97 29.41
CA ARG A 983 -16.05 -14.58 30.65
C ARG A 983 -14.57 -14.26 30.46
N GLY A 984 -14.04 -14.38 29.24
CA GLY A 984 -12.64 -14.10 28.89
C GLY A 984 -11.70 -15.31 29.01
N GLU A 985 -12.19 -16.48 29.43
CA GLU A 985 -11.39 -17.70 29.57
C GLU A 985 -11.02 -18.29 28.19
N LEU A 986 -10.04 -19.19 28.14
CA LEU A 986 -9.71 -19.96 26.94
C LEU A 986 -10.61 -21.21 26.82
N ARG A 987 -10.79 -21.71 25.60
CA ARG A 987 -11.35 -23.06 25.38
C ARG A 987 -10.41 -24.08 26.04
N PRO A 988 -10.94 -25.16 26.64
CA PRO A 988 -10.10 -26.25 27.14
C PRO A 988 -9.23 -26.81 26.01
N LEU A 989 -7.94 -26.99 26.29
CA LEU A 989 -7.06 -27.73 25.40
C LEU A 989 -7.47 -29.20 25.39
N ARG A 990 -7.35 -29.86 24.23
CA ARG A 990 -7.65 -31.29 24.10
C ARG A 990 -6.63 -32.11 24.89
N ASP A 991 -7.07 -33.15 25.59
CA ASP A 991 -6.14 -34.13 26.14
C ASP A 991 -5.87 -35.21 25.06
N PRO A 992 -4.62 -35.33 24.56
CA PRO A 992 -4.28 -36.33 23.54
C PRO A 992 -4.41 -37.77 24.04
N ARG A 993 -4.54 -38.01 25.36
CA ARG A 993 -4.69 -39.35 25.96
C ARG A 993 -6.14 -39.80 26.04
N THR A 994 -7.10 -38.88 25.90
CA THR A 994 -8.53 -39.21 25.78
C THR A 994 -8.91 -39.22 24.31
N ALA A 995 -9.01 -40.41 23.71
CA ALA A 995 -9.53 -40.56 22.34
C ALA A 995 -10.95 -39.97 22.28
N GLY A 996 -11.17 -38.98 21.42
CA GLY A 996 -12.48 -38.37 21.21
C GLY A 996 -13.36 -39.20 20.30
N ILE A 997 -14.68 -39.15 20.50
CA ILE A 997 -15.68 -39.81 19.64
C ILE A 997 -15.67 -39.24 18.20
N ASP A 998 -15.09 -38.04 18.00
CA ASP A 998 -14.96 -37.36 16.70
C ASP A 998 -13.68 -37.72 15.92
N ASP A 999 -12.81 -38.59 16.45
CA ASP A 999 -11.59 -39.07 15.75
C ASP A 999 -11.84 -40.35 14.89
N LEU A 1000 -13.10 -40.69 14.57
CA LEU A 1000 -13.53 -41.82 13.73
C LEU A 1000 -14.13 -41.38 12.38
#